data_AF-A0A959I2Y7-F1
#
_entry.id   AF-A0A959I2Y7-F1
#
_cell.length_a   1.000
_cell.length_b   1.000
_cell.length_c   1.000
_cell.angle_alpha   90.00
_cell.angle_beta   90.00
_cell.angle_gamma   90.00
#
_symmetry.space_group_name_H-M   'P 1'
#
loop_
_entity.id
_entity.type
_entity.pdbx_description
1 polymer ?
#
loop_
_entity_poly.entity_id
_entity_poly.type
_entity_poly.pdbx_seq_one_letter_code
_entity_poly.pdbx_strand_id
1 'polypeptide(L)'
;MDQCLPIPKWKNSIRSVIKTRFLALFPLLLFLLMGVYLSAQPVVTARFANPQYDCTAGEYCLDVEFQSDTPGEEIFGINLRFFFDEGQLTLINTRDFQGGYTGSNGTNPYVPAANTLAPNAGPVLFNFTHPTATFVNGAISKTNSGATPIFISTTGWTKLFQVCFSVDDPGADLDNFCPNIVWDLEFNPANGGFPAGDDGLVITVVNPDPNFDSSPTIENVVQYNWDYFDPNSNSVPPFGFLTEDVCISTRCIDVSIDIEIDNATPAAGDPVIFTVDLSNAAGFDDAENVIVDVPLPAGFTWVSDDSGGSYNPGTGLWTVPLLASGSTTTLTINATVNASGPYQALAEVISHDGTDIDSTPGNGVDTNGNMNVENDDDPLPVGDEDDGDGVEVMPLNGSISVTKVDDNIDLGLDGVLNEGDVINYTITVTNTGDAIISNLVVTDSGADGPINCLATTLLVGQSTTCSATHTITQADLDAGIFINQATADGEDPLGNPVTDTSDDPDDQTDNDANGDGEPDDPTATPLQQNPGISLEKTGTWNDDGDGAAEVGETITYIFKVTNTGNVTLTNITIADLNAAVVGGPIPVLLPGQMDQVTFTGSHTLTQADIDNGSFTNQAVATALPPLGPPITDDSDDPTDPTNIDTDGDTEPDDPTVTGLPQAPELTVEKVDALNDGGDGLQAGDFIDYTITVTNTGNVTATGVTVTDPELSGLVCVPSAPSTLAPGESMVCTGSYQLQQADINSGSYSNTATADGFDPNGTPVTDDSDDPDTPAPNDPTVTDLPQNPELTVEKVDALNDGGDGLQAGDFIDYTITVTNTGNVSVSGVTVTDPDISGMVCFPATPITLAPGESVTCVGFHQLTLADFNAGFHSNTATADGFDPNGTPVTDDSDDPDTPAPNDPTVTDLPQNPELVVEKVDALNDGGDGLQAGDLIDYSITVTNSGNVSISGVTVTDPELSGLICVPSAPATLNPGQTMVCTGFYVLTQADIDAGSYSNTATADGFDPNGTPVTDGSDDPDTPAPNDPTVTPLPPAPELTVEKVDALDDGGDGLNPGDFINYTITVTNTGNVSVSGVTVTDPELTGLVCVPAAPATLAPGGSMVCTGSYQIQQADINLGLYINTATADGFDPNGTPVTDGSDDPDTPAPNDPTVTVLVVNPELTVEKVDAL
;
A
#
# COMPACT_ATOMS: atom_id res chain seq x y z
N MET A 1 -1.49 -43.99 21.26
CA MET A 1 -0.49 -43.54 22.24
C MET A 1 -0.43 -42.02 22.19
N ASP A 2 -0.33 -41.25 23.29
CA ASP A 2 -0.71 -41.54 24.68
C ASP A 2 -0.77 -40.25 25.54
N GLN A 3 -1.74 -40.20 26.47
CA GLN A 3 -1.72 -39.56 27.80
C GLN A 3 -1.21 -38.11 28.07
N CYS A 4 -2.15 -37.25 28.45
CA CYS A 4 -2.27 -36.52 29.74
C CYS A 4 -1.09 -35.75 30.41
N LEU A 5 -1.25 -34.40 30.49
CA LEU A 5 -1.11 -33.50 31.68
C LEU A 5 0.27 -33.33 32.40
N PRO A 6 0.51 -32.30 33.27
CA PRO A 6 -0.30 -31.11 33.67
C PRO A 6 0.43 -29.71 33.66
N ILE A 7 -0.34 -28.67 34.02
CA ILE A 7 -0.08 -27.20 34.16
C ILE A 7 0.61 -26.83 35.51
N PRO A 8 1.52 -25.80 35.66
CA PRO A 8 1.12 -24.49 36.28
C PRO A 8 1.97 -23.18 36.11
N LYS A 9 1.28 -22.07 35.74
CA LYS A 9 1.48 -20.62 36.17
C LYS A 9 2.74 -19.87 35.67
N TRP A 10 2.77 -18.53 35.49
CA TRP A 10 1.89 -17.37 35.83
C TRP A 10 1.38 -16.67 34.53
N LYS A 11 0.18 -16.02 34.41
CA LYS A 11 -0.40 -14.79 35.04
C LYS A 11 0.41 -13.49 34.80
N ASN A 12 -0.15 -12.32 34.47
CA ASN A 12 -1.48 -11.78 34.05
C ASN A 12 -1.18 -10.40 33.38
N SER A 13 -1.77 -9.84 32.31
CA SER A 13 -2.98 -10.03 31.48
C SER A 13 -4.30 -9.36 31.94
N ILE A 14 -4.78 -8.39 31.12
CA ILE A 14 -6.18 -7.91 30.84
C ILE A 14 -7.01 -7.25 31.98
N ARG A 15 -7.93 -6.27 31.77
CA ARG A 15 -8.11 -5.11 30.82
C ARG A 15 -9.36 -4.30 31.28
N SER A 16 -9.31 -2.96 31.23
CA SER A 16 -10.47 -2.01 31.18
C SER A 16 -11.45 -1.83 32.38
N VAL A 17 -12.32 -0.80 32.21
CA VAL A 17 -13.60 -0.43 32.87
C VAL A 17 -13.59 0.51 34.10
N ILE A 18 -13.77 1.81 33.78
CA ILE A 18 -14.62 2.86 34.41
C ILE A 18 -14.43 3.23 35.90
N LYS A 19 -14.35 4.55 36.17
CA LYS A 19 -14.53 5.20 37.48
C LYS A 19 -15.91 5.86 37.58
N THR A 20 -16.60 5.70 38.70
CA THR A 20 -17.62 6.66 39.19
C THR A 20 -17.53 6.74 40.72
N ARG A 21 -17.76 7.91 41.31
CA ARG A 21 -17.64 8.15 42.77
C ARG A 21 -18.96 7.84 43.49
N PHE A 22 -18.94 7.44 44.77
CA PHE A 22 -20.00 7.82 45.74
C PHE A 22 -19.54 7.72 47.22
N LEU A 23 -19.83 8.79 47.98
CA LEU A 23 -19.96 8.98 49.45
C LEU A 23 -19.01 8.38 50.53
N ALA A 24 -18.50 9.32 51.35
CA ALA A 24 -18.58 9.40 52.83
C ALA A 24 -17.90 8.37 53.77
N LEU A 25 -17.06 8.89 54.69
CA LEU A 25 -17.15 8.68 56.16
C LEU A 25 -16.16 9.57 56.95
N PHE A 26 -16.62 10.18 58.07
CA PHE A 26 -15.80 10.77 59.15
C PHE A 26 -15.21 9.62 60.03
N PRO A 27 -14.12 9.79 60.87
CA PRO A 27 -14.17 10.75 62.00
C PRO A 27 -12.85 11.31 62.63
N LEU A 28 -12.97 12.54 63.18
CA LEU A 28 -12.55 13.00 64.52
C LEU A 28 -11.08 12.91 65.04
N LEU A 29 -10.68 14.01 65.73
CA LEU A 29 -9.84 14.09 66.94
C LEU A 29 -8.34 14.45 66.81
N LEU A 30 -8.00 15.75 66.98
CA LEU A 30 -7.21 16.20 68.14
C LEU A 30 -7.35 17.72 68.37
N PHE A 31 -7.81 18.13 69.55
CA PHE A 31 -7.80 19.54 69.99
C PHE A 31 -7.55 19.61 71.50
N LEU A 32 -6.33 19.96 71.91
CA LEU A 32 -5.92 20.63 73.17
C LEU A 32 -4.40 20.45 73.38
N LEU A 33 -3.63 21.54 73.47
CA LEU A 33 -2.84 21.93 74.65
C LEU A 33 -1.91 23.13 74.38
N MET A 34 -2.17 24.25 75.08
CA MET A 34 -1.22 25.29 75.54
C MET A 34 -0.40 26.10 74.51
N GLY A 35 -0.42 27.43 74.62
CA GLY A 35 0.59 28.27 73.96
C GLY A 35 0.33 29.79 73.85
N VAL A 36 -0.22 30.47 74.86
CA VAL A 36 -0.33 31.94 74.78
C VAL A 36 1.06 32.59 74.91
N TYR A 37 1.47 33.32 73.88
CA TYR A 37 2.56 34.30 73.92
C TYR A 37 2.08 35.56 73.17
N LEU A 38 1.99 36.69 73.87
CA LEU A 38 1.89 37.99 73.21
C LEU A 38 3.31 38.48 72.92
N SER A 39 3.67 38.58 71.65
CA SER A 39 4.73 39.48 71.20
C SER A 39 4.15 40.88 70.97
N ALA A 40 4.87 41.91 71.39
CA ALA A 40 4.54 43.28 70.96
C ALA A 40 4.77 43.40 69.44
N GLN A 41 3.89 44.12 68.75
CA GLN A 41 4.04 44.44 67.33
C GLN A 41 5.15 45.49 67.15
N PRO A 42 5.94 45.43 66.05
CA PRO A 42 6.94 46.44 65.70
C PRO A 42 6.28 47.76 65.25
N VAL A 43 7.05 48.85 65.24
CA VAL A 43 6.52 50.19 64.89
C VAL A 43 7.27 50.79 63.69
N VAL A 44 6.57 50.83 62.56
CA VAL A 44 7.00 51.54 61.35
C VAL A 44 6.49 52.99 61.42
N THR A 45 7.39 53.95 61.26
CA THR A 45 7.07 55.39 61.22
C THR A 45 7.20 55.92 59.79
N ALA A 46 6.27 56.78 59.37
CA ALA A 46 6.29 57.46 58.08
C ALA A 46 6.37 58.99 58.28
N ARG A 47 6.87 59.72 57.28
CA ARG A 47 6.82 61.19 57.24
C ARG A 47 6.76 61.72 55.81
N PHE A 48 6.31 62.98 55.71
CA PHE A 48 6.52 63.81 54.53
C PHE A 48 7.78 64.67 54.69
N ALA A 49 8.45 64.94 53.58
CA ALA A 49 9.65 65.76 53.53
C ALA A 49 9.74 66.60 52.25
N ASN A 50 10.62 67.60 52.27
CA ASN A 50 11.19 68.24 51.09
C ASN A 50 10.15 68.65 50.01
N PRO A 51 9.21 69.57 50.32
CA PRO A 51 8.24 70.07 49.35
C PRO A 51 8.96 70.72 48.16
N GLN A 52 8.48 70.43 46.95
CA GLN A 52 8.92 71.04 45.70
C GLN A 52 7.70 71.59 44.95
N TYR A 53 7.81 72.76 44.36
CA TYR A 53 6.73 73.41 43.61
C TYR A 53 7.26 73.85 42.24
N ASP A 54 6.57 73.48 41.15
CA ASP A 54 6.90 73.90 39.79
C ASP A 54 5.86 74.90 39.27
N CYS A 55 6.18 76.19 39.42
CA CYS A 55 5.35 77.31 38.95
C CYS A 55 5.09 77.30 37.43
N THR A 56 5.77 76.44 36.67
CA THR A 56 5.59 76.30 35.21
C THR A 56 4.62 75.17 34.84
N ALA A 57 4.28 74.28 35.77
CA ALA A 57 3.39 73.14 35.57
C ALA A 57 2.16 73.14 36.50
N GLY A 58 2.17 73.93 37.59
CA GLY A 58 1.09 73.96 38.58
C GLY A 58 1.15 72.84 39.62
N GLU A 59 2.22 72.06 39.64
CA GLU A 59 2.37 70.90 40.53
C GLU A 59 3.04 71.24 41.87
N TYR A 60 2.47 70.76 42.98
CA TYR A 60 3.07 70.72 44.31
C TYR A 60 3.36 69.26 44.71
N CYS A 61 4.62 68.93 44.97
CA CYS A 61 5.06 67.55 45.23
C CYS A 61 5.74 67.38 46.60
N LEU A 62 5.41 66.29 47.30
CA LEU A 62 5.95 65.90 48.61
C LEU A 62 6.64 64.54 48.55
N ASP A 63 7.79 64.42 49.20
CA ASP A 63 8.53 63.17 49.33
C ASP A 63 8.02 62.32 50.51
N VAL A 64 7.83 61.01 50.32
CA VAL A 64 7.40 60.08 51.37
C VAL A 64 8.56 59.19 51.84
N GLU A 65 8.84 59.23 53.14
CA GLU A 65 9.96 58.51 53.75
C GLU A 65 9.54 57.69 54.98
N PHE A 66 10.14 56.52 55.16
CA PHE A 66 9.80 55.57 56.22
C PHE A 66 11.02 55.16 57.07
N GLN A 67 10.83 54.87 58.35
CA GLN A 67 11.84 54.34 59.27
C GLN A 67 11.20 53.34 60.23
N SER A 68 11.82 52.17 60.46
CA SER A 68 11.38 51.20 61.49
C SER A 68 12.25 51.33 62.76
N ASP A 69 11.71 50.95 63.91
CA ASP A 69 12.46 50.84 65.16
C ASP A 69 13.27 49.53 65.27
N THR A 70 12.97 48.54 64.42
CA THR A 70 13.43 47.15 64.56
C THR A 70 14.31 46.69 63.38
N PRO A 71 15.55 46.20 63.60
CA PRO A 71 16.47 45.92 62.49
C PRO A 71 16.10 44.71 61.64
N GLY A 72 15.83 44.94 60.35
CA GLY A 72 15.68 43.89 59.34
C GLY A 72 14.25 43.44 59.09
N GLU A 73 13.24 44.30 59.33
CA GLU A 73 11.88 44.04 58.88
C GLU A 73 11.76 44.01 57.35
N GLU A 74 10.81 43.20 56.89
CA GLU A 74 10.41 43.01 55.50
C GLU A 74 8.95 43.44 55.35
N ILE A 75 8.67 44.51 54.57
CA ILE A 75 7.29 44.93 54.28
C ILE A 75 6.85 44.35 52.93
N PHE A 76 5.65 43.76 52.94
CA PHE A 76 5.02 43.09 51.79
C PHE A 76 3.90 43.92 51.13
N GLY A 77 3.34 44.92 51.83
CA GLY A 77 2.33 45.84 51.28
C GLY A 77 2.08 47.07 52.16
N ILE A 78 1.68 48.17 51.53
CA ILE A 78 1.33 49.45 52.17
C ILE A 78 -0.02 49.89 51.58
N ASN A 79 -0.89 50.46 52.41
CA ASN A 79 -2.20 50.98 52.01
C ASN A 79 -2.32 52.45 52.47
N LEU A 80 -2.91 53.33 51.65
CA LEU A 80 -2.93 54.79 51.83
C LEU A 80 -4.34 55.34 51.63
N ARG A 81 -4.81 56.16 52.57
CA ARG A 81 -6.09 56.88 52.45
C ARG A 81 -5.89 58.36 52.74
N PHE A 82 -6.12 59.17 51.72
CA PHE A 82 -6.19 60.62 51.81
C PHE A 82 -7.64 61.04 52.02
N PHE A 83 -7.86 62.10 52.79
CA PHE A 83 -9.15 62.74 53.00
C PHE A 83 -8.94 64.24 52.75
N PHE A 84 -9.73 64.80 51.83
CA PHE A 84 -9.71 66.20 51.47
C PHE A 84 -11.13 66.74 51.50
N ASP A 85 -11.32 67.90 52.11
CA ASP A 85 -12.57 68.67 51.99
C ASP A 85 -12.62 69.43 50.63
N GLU A 86 -13.77 70.04 50.35
CA GLU A 86 -14.18 70.41 48.99
C GLU A 86 -13.20 71.29 48.17
N GLY A 87 -12.69 70.71 47.07
CA GLY A 87 -12.40 71.45 45.83
C GLY A 87 -11.07 72.19 45.66
N GLN A 88 -10.10 72.09 46.57
CA GLN A 88 -8.84 72.87 46.47
C GLN A 88 -7.58 72.11 46.04
N LEU A 89 -7.53 70.77 46.09
CA LEU A 89 -6.33 69.98 45.78
C LEU A 89 -6.64 68.67 45.03
N THR A 90 -6.17 68.57 43.79
CA THR A 90 -6.37 67.41 42.91
C THR A 90 -5.12 66.53 42.87
N LEU A 91 -5.23 65.22 43.15
CA LEU A 91 -4.09 64.28 43.08
C LEU A 91 -3.77 63.91 41.62
N ILE A 92 -2.68 64.43 41.07
CA ILE A 92 -2.30 64.21 39.65
C ILE A 92 -1.35 63.02 39.42
N ASN A 93 -0.47 62.68 40.36
CA ASN A 93 0.51 61.61 40.14
C ASN A 93 1.20 61.07 41.41
N THR A 94 1.59 59.80 41.38
CA THR A 94 2.60 59.23 42.29
C THR A 94 3.84 58.77 41.50
N ARG A 95 5.00 59.36 41.82
CA ARG A 95 6.24 59.18 41.03
C ARG A 95 7.25 58.30 41.78
N ASP A 96 7.64 57.18 41.17
CA ASP A 96 8.71 56.28 41.63
C ASP A 96 10.10 56.96 41.52
N PHE A 97 10.99 56.74 42.50
CA PHE A 97 12.34 57.29 42.46
C PHE A 97 13.27 56.56 41.46
N GLN A 98 13.30 57.06 40.22
CA GLN A 98 14.16 56.61 39.11
C GLN A 98 15.69 56.75 39.35
N GLY A 99 16.13 57.13 40.56
CA GLY A 99 17.54 57.24 40.96
C GLY A 99 17.84 56.32 42.15
N GLY A 100 18.73 55.34 41.95
CA GLY A 100 18.92 54.23 42.89
C GLY A 100 19.31 54.61 44.33
N TYR A 101 18.74 53.89 45.29
CA TYR A 101 18.79 54.13 46.74
C TYR A 101 20.19 54.44 47.31
N THR A 102 20.36 55.63 47.91
CA THR A 102 21.61 56.06 48.55
C THR A 102 21.60 55.89 50.07
N GLY A 103 21.55 54.64 50.55
CA GLY A 103 21.73 54.32 51.97
C GLY A 103 23.19 54.48 52.41
N SER A 104 23.48 55.45 53.29
CA SER A 104 24.87 55.79 53.66
C SER A 104 25.43 54.93 54.80
N ASN A 105 25.84 53.69 54.51
CA ASN A 105 26.98 53.03 55.20
C ASN A 105 27.42 51.77 54.43
N GLY A 106 28.73 51.52 54.39
CA GLY A 106 29.30 50.49 53.51
C GLY A 106 29.76 49.19 54.19
N THR A 107 30.08 48.22 53.32
CA THR A 107 30.86 46.97 53.49
C THR A 107 30.11 45.62 53.57
N ASN A 108 30.63 44.70 52.75
CA ASN A 108 30.51 43.23 52.79
C ASN A 108 29.25 42.53 52.22
N PRO A 109 29.39 41.27 51.69
CA PRO A 109 28.88 41.02 50.35
C PRO A 109 28.28 39.62 50.09
N TYR A 110 27.10 39.53 49.45
CA TYR A 110 26.71 38.31 48.72
C TYR A 110 25.74 38.62 47.58
N VAL A 111 26.22 38.53 46.33
CA VAL A 111 25.41 38.59 45.10
C VAL A 111 26.03 37.65 44.05
N PRO A 112 25.38 36.52 43.70
CA PRO A 112 25.51 35.88 42.41
C PRO A 112 24.69 36.68 41.38
N ALA A 113 25.21 36.87 40.17
CA ALA A 113 24.68 37.85 39.23
C ALA A 113 24.00 37.23 37.99
N ALA A 114 23.28 38.11 37.27
CA ALA A 114 22.84 38.04 35.88
C ALA A 114 21.58 37.21 35.55
N ASN A 115 20.55 37.93 35.12
CA ASN A 115 20.15 37.84 33.71
C ASN A 115 19.94 39.27 33.14
N THR A 116 19.99 39.45 31.82
CA THR A 116 20.04 40.78 31.16
C THR A 116 18.97 40.93 30.08
N LEU A 117 18.17 42.00 30.16
CA LEU A 117 17.25 42.44 29.09
C LEU A 117 17.39 43.95 28.82
N ALA A 118 16.68 44.41 27.78
CA ALA A 118 16.94 45.65 27.05
C ALA A 118 16.57 46.96 27.79
N PRO A 119 17.17 48.11 27.43
CA PRO A 119 16.97 49.37 28.14
C PRO A 119 15.66 50.06 27.73
N ASN A 120 14.59 49.82 28.50
CA ASN A 120 13.55 50.80 28.89
C ASN A 120 12.48 50.17 29.81
N ALA A 121 12.93 49.40 30.81
CA ALA A 121 12.10 48.95 31.92
C ALA A 121 13.01 48.74 33.15
N GLY A 122 12.86 49.57 34.18
CA GLY A 122 13.36 49.25 35.51
C GLY A 122 12.46 48.18 36.16
N PRO A 123 12.92 47.48 37.20
CA PRO A 123 12.04 46.64 38.01
C PRO A 123 11.06 47.54 38.78
N VAL A 124 9.83 47.69 38.27
CA VAL A 124 8.76 48.45 38.90
C VAL A 124 8.35 47.72 40.19
N LEU A 125 8.70 48.28 41.35
CA LEU A 125 8.45 47.64 42.65
C LEU A 125 7.01 47.85 43.13
N PHE A 126 6.33 48.91 42.69
CA PHE A 126 4.89 49.10 42.87
C PHE A 126 4.26 49.54 41.53
N ASN A 127 3.52 48.65 40.88
CA ASN A 127 2.93 48.94 39.58
C ASN A 127 1.62 49.74 39.72
N PHE A 128 1.75 51.06 39.91
CA PHE A 128 0.65 52.03 39.91
C PHE A 128 0.09 52.19 38.49
N THR A 129 -0.88 51.33 38.15
CA THR A 129 -1.69 51.45 36.95
C THR A 129 -2.70 52.58 37.14
N HIS A 130 -2.36 53.78 36.68
CA HIS A 130 -3.27 54.92 36.64
C HIS A 130 -4.46 54.62 35.70
N PRO A 131 -5.72 54.78 36.16
CA PRO A 131 -6.80 55.15 35.27
C PRO A 131 -6.51 56.53 34.67
N THR A 132 -7.00 56.77 33.45
CA THR A 132 -6.91 58.09 32.79
C THR A 132 -8.17 58.90 33.05
N ALA A 133 -8.38 59.25 34.32
CA ALA A 133 -9.43 60.17 34.77
C ALA A 133 -8.97 60.90 36.04
N THR A 134 -9.55 62.07 36.30
CA THR A 134 -9.40 62.85 37.53
C THR A 134 -9.94 62.06 38.73
N PHE A 135 -9.33 62.21 39.91
CA PHE A 135 -9.80 61.55 41.14
C PHE A 135 -10.18 62.61 42.19
N VAL A 136 -11.43 62.59 42.62
CA VAL A 136 -11.96 63.34 43.77
C VAL A 136 -12.43 62.32 44.82
N ASN A 137 -12.13 62.58 46.09
CA ASN A 137 -12.42 61.76 47.29
C ASN A 137 -12.51 60.21 47.11
N GLY A 138 -11.38 59.50 47.26
CA GLY A 138 -11.36 58.03 47.21
C GLY A 138 -10.13 57.37 47.86
N ALA A 139 -10.31 56.17 48.42
CA ALA A 139 -9.28 55.41 49.14
C ALA A 139 -8.41 54.52 48.22
N ILE A 140 -7.10 54.74 48.17
CA ILE A 140 -6.19 54.03 47.26
C ILE A 140 -5.62 52.76 47.91
N SER A 141 -6.31 51.63 47.73
CA SER A 141 -5.87 50.31 48.18
C SER A 141 -5.26 49.47 47.05
N LYS A 142 -3.96 49.15 47.11
CA LYS A 142 -3.34 48.17 46.19
C LYS A 142 -2.21 47.35 46.86
N THR A 143 -2.39 46.05 46.95
CA THR A 143 -1.38 45.09 47.45
C THR A 143 -0.37 44.69 46.36
N ASN A 144 0.86 44.37 46.77
CA ASN A 144 1.90 43.90 45.86
C ASN A 144 1.80 42.38 45.68
N SER A 145 1.66 41.91 44.44
CA SER A 145 1.62 40.48 44.10
C SER A 145 2.98 39.92 43.63
N GLY A 146 4.06 40.72 43.71
CA GLY A 146 5.42 40.32 43.37
C GLY A 146 6.24 39.89 44.58
N ALA A 147 6.80 38.68 44.56
CA ALA A 147 7.45 38.05 45.73
C ALA A 147 8.90 38.51 45.98
N THR A 148 9.11 39.80 46.29
CA THR A 148 10.39 40.33 46.81
C THR A 148 10.16 41.33 47.95
N PRO A 149 10.67 41.07 49.18
CA PRO A 149 10.46 41.95 50.32
C PRO A 149 11.26 43.27 50.23
N ILE A 150 10.72 44.34 50.81
CA ILE A 150 11.37 45.66 50.89
C ILE A 150 11.92 45.88 52.31
N PHE A 151 13.21 46.20 52.41
CA PHE A 151 13.91 46.45 53.66
C PHE A 151 13.94 47.95 54.01
N ILE A 152 13.48 48.30 55.21
CA ILE A 152 13.50 49.67 55.73
C ILE A 152 14.67 49.86 56.71
N SER A 153 15.30 51.03 56.67
CA SER A 153 16.42 51.37 57.55
C SER A 153 15.93 51.72 58.95
N THR A 154 16.72 51.34 59.96
CA THR A 154 16.52 51.76 61.36
C THR A 154 17.38 52.95 61.78
N THR A 155 18.35 53.35 60.95
CA THR A 155 19.38 54.37 61.30
C THR A 155 19.26 55.67 60.53
N GLY A 156 18.21 55.80 59.73
CA GLY A 156 17.86 56.99 58.95
C GLY A 156 16.66 56.69 58.06
N TRP A 157 16.01 57.74 57.57
CA TRP A 157 14.79 57.64 56.78
C TRP A 157 15.04 57.05 55.39
N THR A 158 14.19 56.10 54.99
CA THR A 158 14.21 55.42 53.69
C THR A 158 13.15 56.05 52.78
N LYS A 159 13.61 56.75 51.74
CA LYS A 159 12.77 57.35 50.70
C LYS A 159 12.29 56.31 49.70
N LEU A 160 10.99 56.28 49.38
CA LEU A 160 10.41 55.28 48.47
C LEU A 160 9.77 55.92 47.22
N PHE A 161 8.84 56.85 47.38
CA PHE A 161 8.09 57.48 46.28
C PHE A 161 7.77 58.96 46.59
N GLN A 162 7.30 59.69 45.58
CA GLN A 162 6.82 61.08 45.68
C GLN A 162 5.33 61.16 45.32
N VAL A 163 4.59 62.08 45.94
CA VAL A 163 3.17 62.34 45.66
C VAL A 163 3.03 63.79 45.18
N CYS A 164 2.26 64.03 44.10
CA CYS A 164 2.11 65.35 43.47
C CYS A 164 0.64 65.74 43.28
N PHE A 165 0.31 67.00 43.55
CA PHE A 165 -1.02 67.59 43.52
C PHE A 165 -1.07 68.84 42.63
N SER A 166 -2.22 69.14 42.03
CA SER A 166 -2.54 70.39 41.34
C SER A 166 -3.65 71.16 42.06
N VAL A 167 -3.85 72.42 41.67
CA VAL A 167 -4.93 73.30 42.12
C VAL A 167 -5.68 73.74 40.87
N ASP A 168 -7.01 73.69 40.88
CA ASP A 168 -7.84 73.92 39.69
C ASP A 168 -8.54 75.30 39.66
N ASP A 169 -8.76 75.78 38.44
CA ASP A 169 -9.34 77.04 37.93
C ASP A 169 -8.59 78.41 38.15
N PRO A 170 -8.50 79.31 37.13
CA PRO A 170 -7.61 80.49 37.17
C PRO A 170 -8.32 81.86 37.35
N GLY A 171 -8.40 82.33 38.61
CA GLY A 171 -9.14 83.54 39.05
C GLY A 171 -8.38 84.87 39.28
N ALA A 172 -7.28 85.14 38.57
CA ALA A 172 -6.67 86.49 38.42
C ALA A 172 -6.20 87.31 39.67
N ASP A 173 -5.13 86.87 40.36
CA ASP A 173 -4.00 87.77 40.69
C ASP A 173 -2.68 86.99 40.77
N LEU A 174 -1.68 87.36 39.94
CA LEU A 174 -0.59 86.45 39.52
C LEU A 174 0.80 86.74 40.11
N ASP A 175 0.91 87.60 41.13
CA ASP A 175 2.20 88.03 41.69
C ASP A 175 2.37 87.83 43.22
N ASN A 176 1.39 87.20 43.93
CA ASN A 176 1.40 87.17 45.40
C ASN A 176 1.09 85.81 46.08
N PHE A 177 0.79 84.75 45.34
CA PHE A 177 0.34 83.44 45.89
C PHE A 177 1.47 82.47 46.27
N CYS A 178 2.59 82.98 46.82
CA CYS A 178 3.75 82.18 47.23
C CYS A 178 4.57 82.89 48.34
N PRO A 179 4.74 82.34 49.55
CA PRO A 179 4.00 81.24 50.20
C PRO A 179 3.18 81.70 51.43
N ASN A 180 2.14 80.94 51.79
CA ASN A 180 1.65 80.70 53.16
C ASN A 180 0.32 79.95 53.10
N ILE A 181 0.33 78.62 53.22
CA ILE A 181 -0.85 77.85 53.65
C ILE A 181 -0.68 77.61 55.15
N VAL A 182 -1.66 78.04 55.94
CA VAL A 182 -1.67 77.87 57.40
C VAL A 182 -2.80 76.91 57.74
N TRP A 183 -2.44 75.77 58.33
CA TRP A 183 -3.39 74.80 58.87
C TRP A 183 -3.52 75.05 60.37
N ASP A 184 -4.75 75.17 60.86
CA ASP A 184 -5.08 75.27 62.28
C ASP A 184 -6.09 74.16 62.62
N LEU A 185 -5.88 73.44 63.72
CA LEU A 185 -6.60 72.21 64.06
C LEU A 185 -6.69 72.08 65.59
N GLU A 186 -7.84 72.44 66.17
CA GLU A 186 -8.08 72.41 67.63
C GLU A 186 -8.88 71.16 68.05
N PHE A 187 -8.23 70.22 68.74
CA PHE A 187 -8.80 68.89 69.00
C PHE A 187 -9.51 68.74 70.35
N ASN A 188 -10.75 68.21 70.33
CA ASN A 188 -11.57 67.93 71.51
C ASN A 188 -11.57 66.42 71.89
N PRO A 189 -10.98 65.98 73.04
CA PRO A 189 -10.65 64.56 73.28
C PRO A 189 -11.80 63.58 73.61
N ALA A 190 -13.06 63.87 73.28
CA ALA A 190 -14.21 63.17 73.85
C ALA A 190 -14.61 61.84 73.16
N ASN A 191 -14.66 61.80 71.83
CA ASN A 191 -15.52 60.82 71.10
C ASN A 191 -14.83 59.88 70.10
N GLY A 192 -13.50 59.89 69.98
CA GLY A 192 -12.76 58.80 69.30
C GLY A 192 -12.92 58.68 67.78
N GLY A 193 -13.27 59.77 67.09
CA GLY A 193 -13.27 59.91 65.63
C GLY A 193 -13.11 61.39 65.26
N PHE A 194 -12.78 61.67 63.99
CA PHE A 194 -12.75 63.04 63.48
C PHE A 194 -14.18 63.61 63.36
N PRO A 195 -14.38 64.93 63.57
CA PRO A 195 -15.54 65.64 63.04
C PRO A 195 -15.54 65.61 61.50
N ALA A 196 -16.66 65.99 60.87
CA ALA A 196 -16.65 66.38 59.46
C ALA A 196 -16.11 67.82 59.36
N GLY A 197 -15.27 68.10 58.36
CA GLY A 197 -14.64 69.42 58.14
C GLY A 197 -13.14 69.53 58.42
N ASP A 198 -12.44 68.42 58.72
CA ASP A 198 -10.98 68.40 58.99
C ASP A 198 -10.21 67.55 57.97
N ASP A 199 -9.22 68.15 57.29
CA ASP A 199 -8.33 67.47 56.33
C ASP A 199 -7.36 66.46 56.99
N GLY A 200 -7.05 65.34 56.31
CA GLY A 200 -6.19 64.32 56.92
C GLY A 200 -5.68 63.18 56.02
N LEU A 201 -4.73 62.42 56.58
CA LEU A 201 -4.17 61.21 55.96
C LEU A 201 -4.11 60.05 56.97
N VAL A 202 -4.50 58.86 56.52
CA VAL A 202 -4.29 57.60 57.23
C VAL A 202 -3.39 56.68 56.40
N ILE A 203 -2.34 56.14 57.04
CA ILE A 203 -1.43 55.14 56.46
C ILE A 203 -1.63 53.82 57.21
N THR A 204 -1.89 52.74 56.48
CA THR A 204 -2.11 51.40 57.07
C THR A 204 -1.10 50.41 56.48
N VAL A 205 -0.24 49.84 57.32
CA VAL A 205 0.70 48.78 56.91
C VAL A 205 0.02 47.42 57.06
N VAL A 206 0.10 46.56 56.04
CA VAL A 206 -0.58 45.27 56.00
C VAL A 206 0.44 44.13 55.93
N ASN A 207 0.37 43.19 56.88
CA ASN A 207 1.27 42.03 56.96
C ASN A 207 0.45 40.73 56.96
N PRO A 208 0.49 39.90 55.90
CA PRO A 208 -0.39 38.73 55.77
C PRO A 208 0.18 37.46 56.43
N ASP A 209 -0.49 36.94 57.46
CA ASP A 209 -0.32 35.55 57.92
C ASP A 209 -1.23 34.61 57.09
N PRO A 210 -0.71 33.62 56.34
CA PRO A 210 -1.51 32.83 55.40
C PRO A 210 -2.49 31.80 55.99
N ASN A 211 -2.74 31.75 57.31
CA ASN A 211 -3.39 30.60 57.97
C ASN A 211 -4.57 30.92 58.92
N PHE A 212 -5.35 31.98 58.68
CA PHE A 212 -6.63 32.17 59.39
C PHE A 212 -7.74 32.73 58.49
N ASP A 213 -8.97 32.26 58.73
CA ASP A 213 -10.18 32.60 57.96
C ASP A 213 -11.26 33.23 58.88
N SER A 214 -12.11 34.07 58.28
CA SER A 214 -13.28 34.75 58.82
C SER A 214 -13.07 35.85 59.88
N SER A 215 -13.72 37.00 59.62
CA SER A 215 -13.82 38.22 60.47
C SER A 215 -12.55 39.10 60.60
N PRO A 216 -12.55 40.32 60.04
CA PRO A 216 -11.56 41.34 60.40
C PRO A 216 -11.87 41.95 61.77
N THR A 217 -10.87 42.18 62.62
CA THR A 217 -11.04 42.95 63.86
C THR A 217 -9.80 43.78 64.21
N ILE A 218 -10.02 45.10 64.32
CA ILE A 218 -9.16 46.12 64.95
C ILE A 218 -7.89 46.51 64.17
N GLU A 219 -7.84 47.80 63.82
CA GLU A 219 -6.70 48.49 63.21
C GLU A 219 -5.69 48.96 64.27
N ASN A 220 -4.42 49.13 63.88
CA ASN A 220 -3.48 49.97 64.60
C ASN A 220 -3.38 51.31 63.88
N VAL A 221 -4.14 52.31 64.33
CA VAL A 221 -4.07 53.69 63.83
C VAL A 221 -2.92 54.44 64.51
N VAL A 222 -2.11 55.16 63.74
CA VAL A 222 -1.02 56.02 64.24
C VAL A 222 -1.27 57.46 63.76
N GLN A 223 -1.63 58.35 64.68
CA GLN A 223 -1.78 59.79 64.44
C GLN A 223 -0.56 60.57 64.95
N TYR A 224 -0.27 61.71 64.33
CA TYR A 224 0.76 62.66 64.73
C TYR A 224 0.22 64.10 64.67
N ASN A 225 0.45 64.89 65.72
CA ASN A 225 0.25 66.35 65.71
C ASN A 225 1.53 67.06 65.25
N TRP A 226 1.38 68.29 64.72
CA TRP A 226 2.50 69.16 64.36
C TRP A 226 2.55 70.37 65.31
N ASP A 227 3.68 70.58 66.00
CA ASP A 227 3.88 71.73 66.89
C ASP A 227 4.35 72.99 66.11
N TYR A 228 3.79 74.15 66.49
CA TYR A 228 4.05 75.48 65.92
C TYR A 228 5.48 76.00 66.21
N PHE A 229 6.08 76.74 65.26
CA PHE A 229 7.44 77.30 65.40
C PHE A 229 7.61 78.69 64.75
N ASP A 230 7.00 79.73 65.33
CA ASP A 230 7.40 81.13 65.07
C ASP A 230 8.72 81.45 65.80
N PRO A 231 9.79 81.88 65.09
CA PRO A 231 11.06 82.24 65.74
C PRO A 231 11.08 83.60 66.46
N ASN A 232 10.10 84.51 66.32
CA ASN A 232 10.25 85.91 66.75
C ASN A 232 8.98 86.67 67.25
N SER A 233 8.60 86.53 68.53
CA SER A 233 8.31 87.70 69.41
C SER A 233 8.10 87.32 70.89
N ASN A 234 7.86 88.31 71.77
CA ASN A 234 7.74 88.15 73.23
C ASN A 234 6.53 88.91 73.81
N SER A 235 6.07 88.44 74.99
CA SER A 235 5.30 89.15 76.04
C SER A 235 3.76 89.06 76.04
N VAL A 236 3.13 89.54 77.13
CA VAL A 236 1.83 89.07 77.69
C VAL A 236 0.91 90.24 78.15
N PRO A 237 -0.44 90.09 78.14
CA PRO A 237 -1.46 91.13 78.48
C PRO A 237 -1.73 91.25 80.01
N PRO A 238 -2.58 92.19 80.52
CA PRO A 238 -3.98 91.82 80.91
C PRO A 238 -5.08 92.94 81.16
N PHE A 239 -6.35 92.50 81.32
CA PHE A 239 -7.50 93.12 82.08
C PHE A 239 -8.28 94.39 81.57
N GLY A 240 -9.53 94.57 82.08
CA GLY A 240 -10.45 95.73 81.92
C GLY A 240 -11.38 95.94 83.16
N PHE A 241 -12.25 96.99 83.24
CA PHE A 241 -13.19 97.27 84.38
C PHE A 241 -14.30 98.38 84.14
N LEU A 242 -15.55 98.09 84.57
CA LEU A 242 -16.71 98.88 85.14
C LEU A 242 -16.80 100.44 85.17
N THR A 243 -18.02 101.05 85.06
CA THR A 243 -18.73 101.93 86.08
C THR A 243 -20.10 102.55 85.66
N GLU A 244 -20.99 102.89 86.62
CA GLU A 244 -22.32 103.58 86.49
C GLU A 244 -22.28 105.15 86.54
N ASP A 245 -23.33 105.84 86.06
CA ASP A 245 -23.42 107.31 85.90
C ASP A 245 -24.67 108.01 86.53
N VAL A 246 -24.74 109.36 86.54
CA VAL A 246 -25.80 110.17 87.22
C VAL A 246 -26.11 111.55 86.55
N CYS A 247 -27.38 111.85 86.21
CA CYS A 247 -27.80 113.16 85.65
C CYS A 247 -27.56 114.35 86.61
N ILE A 248 -27.14 115.50 86.06
CA ILE A 248 -26.84 116.75 86.80
C ILE A 248 -27.50 118.02 86.19
N SER A 249 -28.46 117.84 85.28
CA SER A 249 -29.16 118.95 84.59
C SER A 249 -30.22 119.64 85.47
N THR A 250 -30.81 120.73 84.98
CA THR A 250 -31.97 121.41 85.60
C THR A 250 -33.31 121.07 84.95
N ARG A 251 -33.29 120.23 83.89
CA ARG A 251 -34.40 119.45 83.34
C ARG A 251 -33.74 118.17 82.79
N CYS A 252 -34.07 117.00 83.34
CA CYS A 252 -33.69 115.70 82.77
C CYS A 252 -35.00 115.03 82.30
N ILE A 253 -35.01 114.45 81.11
CA ILE A 253 -36.04 113.53 80.62
C ILE A 253 -35.42 112.14 80.42
N ASP A 254 -36.24 111.17 80.04
CA ASP A 254 -35.91 109.75 79.86
C ASP A 254 -36.99 109.23 78.90
N VAL A 255 -36.68 109.08 77.60
CA VAL A 255 -37.65 108.86 76.52
C VAL A 255 -37.28 107.63 75.69
N SER A 256 -38.23 106.69 75.58
CA SER A 256 -38.05 105.36 75.00
C SER A 256 -39.02 105.03 73.86
N ILE A 257 -38.64 104.12 72.94
CA ILE A 257 -39.46 103.77 71.76
C ILE A 257 -39.42 102.26 71.39
N ASP A 258 -40.58 101.74 70.95
CA ASP A 258 -40.81 100.33 70.57
C ASP A 258 -41.62 100.23 69.24
N ILE A 259 -41.40 99.22 68.38
CA ILE A 259 -42.18 98.92 67.16
C ILE A 259 -42.44 97.41 66.88
N GLU A 260 -43.66 96.94 67.17
CA GLU A 260 -44.14 95.58 66.81
C GLU A 260 -44.82 95.48 65.41
N ILE A 261 -44.88 94.26 64.85
CA ILE A 261 -45.75 93.87 63.72
C ILE A 261 -46.68 92.69 64.08
N ASP A 262 -47.92 92.68 63.57
CA ASP A 262 -48.92 91.64 63.90
C ASP A 262 -48.73 90.27 63.22
N ASN A 263 -47.93 90.19 62.14
CA ASN A 263 -47.59 88.93 61.47
C ASN A 263 -46.25 89.00 60.72
N ALA A 264 -45.28 88.17 61.10
CA ALA A 264 -43.96 88.06 60.47
C ALA A 264 -43.87 87.02 59.32
N THR A 265 -44.88 86.17 59.12
CA THR A 265 -44.97 85.23 57.97
C THR A 265 -46.30 85.30 57.20
N PRO A 266 -46.71 86.48 56.71
CA PRO A 266 -47.87 86.70 55.84
C PRO A 266 -47.62 86.20 54.41
N ALA A 267 -48.70 85.88 53.69
CA ALA A 267 -48.62 85.66 52.25
C ALA A 267 -48.56 87.01 51.49
N ALA A 268 -48.00 87.00 50.28
CA ALA A 268 -47.97 88.17 49.42
C ALA A 268 -49.40 88.66 49.11
N GLY A 269 -49.74 89.87 49.54
CA GLY A 269 -51.06 90.48 49.41
C GLY A 269 -51.89 90.52 50.71
N ASP A 270 -51.43 89.91 51.81
CA ASP A 270 -52.08 90.02 53.11
C ASP A 270 -51.90 91.42 53.74
N PRO A 271 -52.86 91.89 54.58
CA PRO A 271 -52.70 93.07 55.41
C PRO A 271 -51.82 92.79 56.62
N VAL A 272 -51.06 93.80 57.06
CA VAL A 272 -50.27 93.78 58.31
C VAL A 272 -50.42 95.11 59.05
N ILE A 273 -50.15 95.09 60.35
CA ILE A 273 -50.28 96.23 61.26
C ILE A 273 -48.97 96.44 62.00
N PHE A 274 -48.38 97.63 61.87
CA PHE A 274 -47.28 98.11 62.69
C PHE A 274 -47.84 98.91 63.88
N THR A 275 -47.28 98.72 65.07
CA THR A 275 -47.62 99.49 66.27
C THR A 275 -46.35 100.08 66.85
N VAL A 276 -46.33 101.40 67.06
CA VAL A 276 -45.17 102.11 67.64
C VAL A 276 -45.60 102.72 68.97
N ASP A 277 -44.93 102.39 70.08
CA ASP A 277 -45.17 103.00 71.39
C ASP A 277 -43.99 103.91 71.78
N LEU A 278 -44.30 105.13 72.23
CA LEU A 278 -43.34 106.15 72.64
C LEU A 278 -43.59 106.54 74.10
N SER A 279 -42.61 106.34 74.97
CA SER A 279 -42.72 106.47 76.43
C SER A 279 -41.83 107.57 77.01
N ASN A 280 -42.17 108.06 78.21
CA ASN A 280 -41.31 108.90 79.03
C ASN A 280 -41.32 108.34 80.47
N ALA A 281 -40.16 108.03 81.05
CA ALA A 281 -40.10 107.26 82.29
C ALA A 281 -40.58 108.00 83.55
N ALA A 282 -41.04 107.22 84.53
CA ALA A 282 -41.71 107.72 85.72
C ALA A 282 -40.74 108.23 86.80
N GLY A 283 -40.39 109.52 86.72
CA GLY A 283 -39.53 110.17 87.72
C GLY A 283 -38.82 111.43 87.21
N PHE A 284 -38.77 111.59 85.89
CA PHE A 284 -38.14 112.68 85.17
C PHE A 284 -39.13 113.82 84.89
N ASP A 285 -38.70 114.87 84.19
CA ASP A 285 -39.60 115.96 83.77
C ASP A 285 -40.52 115.54 82.60
N ASP A 286 -41.57 116.31 82.33
CA ASP A 286 -42.36 116.11 81.11
C ASP A 286 -41.50 116.41 79.88
N ALA A 287 -41.56 115.58 78.84
CA ALA A 287 -40.92 115.82 77.54
C ALA A 287 -41.86 116.64 76.65
N GLU A 288 -41.35 117.69 76.00
CA GLU A 288 -42.13 118.56 75.11
C GLU A 288 -41.64 118.43 73.66
N ASN A 289 -42.54 118.62 72.69
CA ASN A 289 -42.24 118.65 71.26
C ASN A 289 -41.38 117.48 70.75
N VAL A 290 -41.68 116.25 71.18
CA VAL A 290 -40.98 115.05 70.69
C VAL A 290 -41.36 114.80 69.22
N ILE A 291 -40.37 114.49 68.39
CA ILE A 291 -40.52 114.13 66.98
C ILE A 291 -39.82 112.80 66.75
N VAL A 292 -40.50 111.90 66.07
CA VAL A 292 -40.03 110.55 65.70
C VAL A 292 -40.09 110.43 64.19
N ASP A 293 -39.17 109.70 63.55
CA ASP A 293 -39.31 109.27 62.15
C ASP A 293 -39.71 107.78 62.10
N VAL A 294 -40.76 107.45 61.33
CA VAL A 294 -41.29 106.09 61.17
C VAL A 294 -41.63 105.86 59.67
N PRO A 295 -40.62 105.60 58.82
CA PRO A 295 -40.80 105.39 57.38
C PRO A 295 -41.24 103.95 57.03
N LEU A 296 -42.25 103.82 56.16
CA LEU A 296 -42.70 102.52 55.66
C LEU A 296 -41.83 102.00 54.48
N PRO A 297 -41.30 100.77 54.54
CA PRO A 297 -40.49 100.18 53.47
C PRO A 297 -41.28 99.84 52.20
N ALA A 298 -40.57 99.71 51.07
CA ALA A 298 -41.18 99.39 49.77
C ALA A 298 -41.74 97.95 49.65
N GLY A 299 -41.40 97.04 50.58
CA GLY A 299 -42.09 95.75 50.73
C GLY A 299 -43.56 95.89 51.20
N PHE A 300 -43.96 97.07 51.66
CA PHE A 300 -45.31 97.33 52.18
C PHE A 300 -45.98 98.51 51.46
N THR A 301 -47.31 98.50 51.44
CA THR A 301 -48.15 99.60 50.93
C THR A 301 -49.00 100.17 52.06
N TRP A 302 -48.81 101.45 52.41
CA TRP A 302 -49.59 102.14 53.46
C TRP A 302 -51.09 102.18 53.14
N VAL A 303 -51.92 101.95 54.17
CA VAL A 303 -53.40 101.96 54.08
C VAL A 303 -54.02 103.05 54.98
N SER A 304 -53.60 103.15 56.24
CA SER A 304 -54.13 104.13 57.21
C SER A 304 -53.30 104.18 58.50
N ASP A 305 -53.21 105.35 59.15
CA ASP A 305 -52.77 105.50 60.55
C ASP A 305 -53.95 105.87 61.49
N ASP A 306 -53.74 105.75 62.80
CA ASP A 306 -54.72 106.14 63.84
C ASP A 306 -54.51 107.56 64.42
N SER A 307 -53.38 108.19 64.11
CA SER A 307 -52.99 109.54 64.51
C SER A 307 -52.96 109.80 66.04
N GLY A 308 -52.33 108.92 66.84
CA GLY A 308 -52.04 109.19 68.26
C GLY A 308 -51.18 110.44 68.53
N GLY A 309 -50.55 110.98 67.49
CA GLY A 309 -49.99 112.32 67.41
C GLY A 309 -50.15 112.88 65.99
N SER A 310 -49.37 113.90 65.61
CA SER A 310 -49.40 114.40 64.22
C SER A 310 -48.45 113.58 63.34
N TYR A 311 -48.92 112.42 62.83
CA TYR A 311 -48.19 111.60 61.85
C TYR A 311 -48.36 112.15 60.42
N ASN A 312 -47.38 111.87 59.55
CA ASN A 312 -47.44 112.17 58.12
C ASN A 312 -46.86 111.02 57.28
N PRO A 313 -47.70 110.14 56.70
CA PRO A 313 -47.24 109.02 55.87
C PRO A 313 -46.53 109.44 54.58
N GLY A 314 -46.57 110.73 54.21
CA GLY A 314 -45.78 111.28 53.12
C GLY A 314 -44.33 111.63 53.48
N THR A 315 -43.93 111.54 54.76
CA THR A 315 -42.58 111.88 55.25
C THR A 315 -42.04 110.99 56.37
N GLY A 316 -42.78 109.99 56.86
CA GLY A 316 -42.38 109.16 58.01
C GLY A 316 -42.51 109.85 59.38
N LEU A 317 -42.37 111.18 59.43
CA LEU A 317 -42.42 111.93 60.69
C LEU A 317 -43.74 111.84 61.48
N TRP A 318 -43.61 111.57 62.78
CA TRP A 318 -44.61 111.69 63.84
C TRP A 318 -44.23 112.84 64.80
N THR A 319 -45.21 113.52 65.40
CA THR A 319 -44.95 114.59 66.37
C THR A 319 -45.91 114.54 67.55
N VAL A 320 -45.34 114.48 68.76
CA VAL A 320 -46.00 114.40 70.06
C VAL A 320 -45.69 115.68 70.86
N PRO A 321 -46.63 116.64 70.95
CA PRO A 321 -46.34 117.97 71.52
C PRO A 321 -45.99 117.99 73.03
N LEU A 322 -46.44 116.98 73.78
CA LEU A 322 -46.19 116.81 75.21
C LEU A 322 -46.35 115.33 75.58
N LEU A 323 -45.30 114.72 76.10
CA LEU A 323 -45.27 113.35 76.63
C LEU A 323 -44.92 113.44 78.11
N ALA A 324 -45.93 113.31 78.97
CA ALA A 324 -45.80 113.58 80.40
C ALA A 324 -45.03 112.46 81.14
N SER A 325 -44.32 112.83 82.21
CA SER A 325 -43.52 111.90 83.03
C SER A 325 -44.32 110.66 83.47
N GLY A 326 -43.81 109.48 83.15
CA GLY A 326 -44.46 108.19 83.39
C GLY A 326 -45.67 107.90 82.48
N SER A 327 -45.63 108.33 81.21
CA SER A 327 -46.72 108.13 80.24
C SER A 327 -46.21 107.62 78.90
N THR A 328 -47.01 106.79 78.24
CA THR A 328 -46.80 106.26 76.89
C THR A 328 -47.85 106.81 75.93
N THR A 329 -47.48 106.98 74.66
CA THR A 329 -48.38 107.34 73.54
C THR A 329 -48.10 106.40 72.37
N THR A 330 -49.15 105.86 71.76
CA THR A 330 -49.08 104.88 70.66
C THR A 330 -49.35 105.54 69.30
N LEU A 331 -48.79 104.97 68.23
CA LEU A 331 -49.17 105.17 66.83
C LEU A 331 -49.36 103.81 66.15
N THR A 332 -50.53 103.57 65.55
CA THR A 332 -50.78 102.33 64.80
C THR A 332 -50.89 102.62 63.30
N ILE A 333 -50.20 101.82 62.46
CA ILE A 333 -50.13 101.99 61.01
C ILE A 333 -50.48 100.68 60.29
N ASN A 334 -51.59 100.67 59.56
CA ASN A 334 -52.00 99.55 58.72
C ASN A 334 -51.33 99.61 57.34
N ALA A 335 -50.85 98.48 56.85
CA ALA A 335 -50.24 98.31 55.53
C ALA A 335 -50.70 97.01 54.83
N THR A 336 -50.14 96.73 53.65
CA THR A 336 -50.37 95.49 52.88
C THR A 336 -49.05 95.02 52.25
N VAL A 337 -48.78 93.72 52.31
CA VAL A 337 -47.51 93.12 51.90
C VAL A 337 -47.44 92.96 50.38
N ASN A 338 -46.35 93.43 49.78
CA ASN A 338 -46.07 93.28 48.35
C ASN A 338 -45.34 91.94 48.08
N ALA A 339 -45.42 91.41 46.86
CA ALA A 339 -44.80 90.12 46.51
C ALA A 339 -43.26 90.14 46.40
N SER A 340 -42.65 91.33 46.44
CA SER A 340 -41.19 91.51 46.41
C SER A 340 -40.83 92.92 46.93
N GLY A 341 -39.90 93.01 47.87
CA GLY A 341 -39.34 94.27 48.35
C GLY A 341 -38.48 94.09 49.61
N PRO A 342 -37.88 95.17 50.13
CA PRO A 342 -37.27 95.15 51.46
C PRO A 342 -38.38 95.09 52.53
N TYR A 343 -38.26 94.17 53.47
CA TYR A 343 -39.30 93.87 54.48
C TYR A 343 -38.94 94.32 55.91
N GLN A 344 -37.78 94.97 56.10
CA GLN A 344 -37.35 95.55 57.38
C GLN A 344 -37.89 96.97 57.57
N ALA A 345 -38.65 97.24 58.64
CA ALA A 345 -39.16 98.57 59.02
C ALA A 345 -38.48 99.09 60.31
N LEU A 346 -38.38 100.41 60.48
CA LEU A 346 -37.63 101.08 61.56
C LEU A 346 -38.37 102.32 62.11
N ALA A 347 -38.08 102.70 63.35
CA ALA A 347 -38.53 103.93 64.02
C ALA A 347 -37.37 104.58 64.81
N GLU A 348 -37.28 105.93 64.85
CA GLU A 348 -36.22 106.68 65.56
C GLU A 348 -36.75 107.98 66.21
N VAL A 349 -36.41 108.28 67.47
CA VAL A 349 -36.71 109.57 68.12
C VAL A 349 -35.69 110.63 67.68
N ILE A 350 -36.08 111.48 66.72
CA ILE A 350 -35.14 112.43 66.08
C ILE A 350 -34.99 113.79 66.77
N SER A 351 -35.87 114.19 67.70
CA SER A 351 -35.67 115.39 68.56
C SER A 351 -36.70 115.55 69.69
N HIS A 352 -36.35 116.25 70.77
CA HIS A 352 -37.24 116.64 71.87
C HIS A 352 -36.78 117.95 72.59
N ASP A 353 -37.67 118.63 73.33
CA ASP A 353 -37.32 119.76 74.23
C ASP A 353 -36.92 119.28 75.65
N GLY A 354 -35.70 118.79 75.78
CA GLY A 354 -35.16 118.31 77.06
C GLY A 354 -33.65 118.11 77.06
N THR A 355 -33.19 117.31 78.01
CA THR A 355 -31.89 116.63 77.97
C THR A 355 -32.19 115.25 78.49
N ASP A 356 -32.08 114.25 77.62
CA ASP A 356 -32.24 112.87 78.05
C ASP A 356 -31.11 112.44 78.99
N ILE A 357 -31.29 111.34 79.72
CA ILE A 357 -30.34 110.92 80.75
C ILE A 357 -29.19 110.06 80.17
N ASP A 358 -29.47 109.28 79.14
CA ASP A 358 -28.55 108.37 78.43
C ASP A 358 -28.56 108.58 76.91
N SER A 359 -29.73 108.85 76.32
CA SER A 359 -29.97 108.80 74.86
C SER A 359 -29.73 110.13 74.10
N THR A 360 -29.42 110.06 72.80
CA THR A 360 -28.98 111.20 71.96
C THR A 360 -29.78 111.36 70.64
N PRO A 361 -30.98 111.99 70.67
CA PRO A 361 -31.92 111.99 69.54
C PRO A 361 -31.37 112.35 68.15
N GLY A 362 -31.76 111.57 67.15
CA GLY A 362 -31.41 111.80 65.74
C GLY A 362 -29.97 111.43 65.39
N ASN A 363 -29.42 110.42 66.08
CA ASN A 363 -28.05 109.95 65.91
C ASN A 363 -27.92 108.90 64.76
N GLY A 364 -28.98 108.17 64.42
CA GLY A 364 -28.98 107.04 63.48
C GLY A 364 -28.10 105.85 63.90
N VAL A 365 -27.99 105.56 65.20
CA VAL A 365 -27.10 104.56 65.79
C VAL A 365 -27.90 103.40 66.40
N ASP A 366 -28.11 102.35 65.60
CA ASP A 366 -28.25 100.99 66.13
C ASP A 366 -26.97 100.67 66.94
N THR A 367 -27.13 100.48 68.26
CA THR A 367 -26.03 100.26 69.21
C THR A 367 -25.50 98.83 69.20
N ASN A 368 -26.27 97.87 68.66
CA ASN A 368 -25.87 96.46 68.55
C ASN A 368 -25.30 96.14 67.15
N GLY A 369 -25.71 96.89 66.12
CA GLY A 369 -25.21 96.84 64.75
C GLY A 369 -25.71 95.65 63.91
N ASN A 370 -26.81 95.00 64.31
CA ASN A 370 -27.39 93.83 63.66
C ASN A 370 -28.77 94.10 63.00
N MET A 371 -29.38 95.26 63.24
CA MET A 371 -30.73 95.66 62.77
C MET A 371 -31.88 94.72 63.19
N ASN A 372 -31.82 94.12 64.37
CA ASN A 372 -32.94 93.51 65.06
C ASN A 372 -33.02 93.93 66.54
N VAL A 373 -34.24 93.89 67.08
CA VAL A 373 -34.53 94.23 68.47
C VAL A 373 -35.36 93.11 69.06
N GLU A 374 -34.85 92.55 70.15
CA GLU A 374 -35.50 91.48 70.92
C GLU A 374 -35.69 92.01 72.35
N ASN A 375 -36.89 92.53 72.62
CA ASN A 375 -37.49 92.80 73.94
C ASN A 375 -36.49 92.73 75.12
N ASP A 376 -35.96 93.88 75.56
CA ASP A 376 -35.07 93.90 76.72
C ASP A 376 -35.83 93.60 78.02
N ASP A 377 -35.39 92.54 78.70
CA ASP A 377 -35.84 92.10 80.02
C ASP A 377 -34.61 91.68 80.87
N ASP A 378 -33.41 92.24 80.60
CA ASP A 378 -32.17 92.01 81.38
C ASP A 378 -31.86 93.16 82.38
N PRO A 379 -32.10 92.97 83.69
CA PRO A 379 -32.01 94.05 84.67
C PRO A 379 -30.58 94.33 85.19
N LEU A 380 -29.69 94.87 84.36
CA LEU A 380 -28.39 95.43 84.77
C LEU A 380 -28.08 96.79 84.09
N PRO A 381 -27.44 97.76 84.77
CA PRO A 381 -27.45 99.17 84.34
C PRO A 381 -26.25 99.63 83.50
N VAL A 382 -26.51 100.72 82.76
CA VAL A 382 -25.66 101.61 81.93
C VAL A 382 -25.03 101.03 80.65
N GLY A 383 -25.64 101.37 79.51
CA GLY A 383 -25.01 101.23 78.19
C GLY A 383 -25.87 101.73 77.03
N ASP A 384 -27.17 101.55 77.12
CA ASP A 384 -28.08 101.53 75.98
C ASP A 384 -28.73 102.90 75.71
N GLU A 385 -28.95 103.24 74.44
CA GLU A 385 -29.66 104.44 74.00
C GLU A 385 -31.03 104.00 73.43
N ASP A 386 -32.11 104.46 74.05
CA ASP A 386 -33.51 103.98 73.87
C ASP A 386 -34.25 104.79 72.78
N ASP A 387 -33.53 105.25 71.76
CA ASP A 387 -34.03 106.17 70.73
C ASP A 387 -34.32 105.57 69.34
N GLY A 388 -34.33 104.23 69.16
CA GLY A 388 -34.83 103.58 67.94
C GLY A 388 -35.00 102.05 67.95
N ASP A 389 -35.87 101.52 67.07
CA ASP A 389 -36.30 100.09 67.00
C ASP A 389 -36.73 99.65 65.56
N GLY A 390 -36.82 98.34 65.22
CA GLY A 390 -37.24 97.78 63.92
C GLY A 390 -37.51 96.25 63.80
N VAL A 391 -38.20 95.82 62.71
CA VAL A 391 -38.83 94.48 62.54
C VAL A 391 -38.88 93.93 61.07
N GLU A 392 -38.89 92.60 60.83
CA GLU A 392 -38.75 91.88 59.51
C GLU A 392 -39.83 90.78 59.19
N VAL A 393 -39.96 90.33 57.90
CA VAL A 393 -41.06 89.48 57.35
C VAL A 393 -40.65 88.53 56.16
N MET A 394 -41.22 87.29 56.00
CA MET A 394 -40.81 86.26 54.97
C MET A 394 -41.93 85.33 54.33
N PRO A 395 -41.81 84.81 53.06
CA PRO A 395 -42.75 83.87 52.35
C PRO A 395 -42.18 82.48 51.84
N LEU A 396 -42.98 81.65 51.12
CA LEU A 396 -42.81 80.18 50.81
C LEU A 396 -42.82 79.77 49.28
N ASN A 397 -42.23 78.62 48.87
CA ASN A 397 -42.21 77.99 47.50
C ASN A 397 -42.02 76.42 47.44
N GLY A 398 -42.48 75.75 46.36
CA GLY A 398 -42.36 74.27 46.16
C GLY A 398 -41.41 73.78 45.03
N SER A 399 -40.89 72.54 45.15
CA SER A 399 -40.02 71.85 44.16
C SER A 399 -40.06 70.30 44.31
N ILE A 400 -39.54 69.54 43.33
CA ILE A 400 -39.32 68.07 43.41
C ILE A 400 -37.89 67.69 42.95
N SER A 401 -37.52 66.41 43.12
CA SER A 401 -36.27 65.78 42.68
C SER A 401 -36.55 64.30 42.35
N VAL A 402 -36.01 63.75 41.26
CA VAL A 402 -36.34 62.41 40.72
C VAL A 402 -35.07 61.60 40.43
N THR A 403 -34.97 60.39 40.98
CA THR A 403 -33.91 59.42 40.62
C THR A 403 -34.51 58.14 40.06
N LYS A 404 -33.75 57.41 39.24
CA LYS A 404 -34.15 56.15 38.63
C LYS A 404 -32.98 55.17 38.53
N VAL A 405 -33.20 53.95 39.03
CA VAL A 405 -32.20 52.86 39.06
C VAL A 405 -32.78 51.60 38.43
N ASP A 406 -31.96 50.83 37.72
CA ASP A 406 -32.28 49.47 37.28
C ASP A 406 -32.00 48.44 38.39
N ASP A 407 -33.04 48.09 39.15
CA ASP A 407 -32.96 47.19 40.32
C ASP A 407 -32.33 45.82 40.00
N ASN A 408 -32.58 45.30 38.80
CA ASN A 408 -32.10 44.02 38.24
C ASN A 408 -32.73 43.74 36.86
N ILE A 409 -32.11 42.80 36.14
CA ILE A 409 -32.74 42.10 35.02
C ILE A 409 -33.31 40.76 35.51
N ASP A 410 -34.59 40.50 35.27
CA ASP A 410 -35.24 39.20 35.46
C ASP A 410 -34.89 38.27 34.28
N LEU A 411 -33.85 37.46 34.47
CA LEU A 411 -33.34 36.42 33.54
C LEU A 411 -34.19 35.13 33.54
N GLY A 412 -35.48 35.23 33.91
CA GLY A 412 -36.46 34.16 33.82
C GLY A 412 -36.11 32.88 34.58
N LEU A 413 -36.06 31.74 33.87
CA LEU A 413 -35.93 30.40 34.44
C LEU A 413 -34.67 29.63 34.01
N ASP A 414 -33.97 30.09 32.97
CA ASP A 414 -32.66 29.56 32.57
C ASP A 414 -31.51 30.36 33.20
N GLY A 415 -31.72 31.63 33.51
CA GLY A 415 -30.72 32.51 34.13
C GLY A 415 -29.69 33.04 33.14
N VAL A 416 -30.06 33.16 31.87
CA VAL A 416 -29.21 33.64 30.77
C VAL A 416 -29.88 34.83 30.11
N LEU A 417 -29.12 35.88 29.79
CA LEU A 417 -29.65 37.11 29.19
C LEU A 417 -30.10 36.91 27.75
N ASN A 418 -31.41 36.99 27.51
CA ASN A 418 -32.09 36.64 26.25
C ASN A 418 -33.15 37.67 25.82
N GLU A 419 -33.63 37.60 24.56
CA GLU A 419 -34.79 38.38 24.11
C GLU A 419 -36.05 37.94 24.87
N GLY A 420 -36.73 38.88 25.53
CA GLY A 420 -37.91 38.64 26.36
C GLY A 420 -37.66 38.69 27.88
N ASP A 421 -36.40 38.81 28.32
CA ASP A 421 -36.08 39.14 29.72
C ASP A 421 -36.51 40.57 30.08
N VAL A 422 -36.64 40.88 31.37
CA VAL A 422 -37.22 42.16 31.82
C VAL A 422 -36.27 42.94 32.73
N ILE A 423 -35.89 44.15 32.32
CA ILE A 423 -35.23 45.12 33.21
C ILE A 423 -36.30 45.70 34.14
N ASN A 424 -36.07 45.67 35.45
CA ASN A 424 -36.93 46.27 36.46
C ASN A 424 -36.33 47.62 36.90
N TYR A 425 -37.15 48.67 36.91
CA TYR A 425 -36.75 50.02 37.32
C TYR A 425 -37.54 50.49 38.54
N THR A 426 -36.82 51.04 39.53
CA THR A 426 -37.40 51.84 40.62
C THR A 426 -37.11 53.31 40.35
N ILE A 427 -38.17 54.10 40.19
CA ILE A 427 -38.14 55.55 40.11
C ILE A 427 -38.54 56.11 41.48
N THR A 428 -37.77 57.03 42.05
CA THR A 428 -38.07 57.70 43.32
C THR A 428 -38.30 59.18 43.07
N VAL A 429 -39.46 59.69 43.44
CA VAL A 429 -39.77 61.14 43.39
C VAL A 429 -39.81 61.69 44.82
N THR A 430 -39.03 62.72 45.10
CA THR A 430 -38.91 63.41 46.39
C THR A 430 -39.42 64.84 46.28
N ASN A 431 -40.18 65.32 47.27
CA ASN A 431 -40.54 66.74 47.37
C ASN A 431 -39.44 67.49 48.14
N THR A 432 -38.67 68.30 47.42
CA THR A 432 -37.52 69.07 47.91
C THR A 432 -37.88 70.49 48.36
N GLY A 433 -39.04 71.02 47.95
CA GLY A 433 -39.49 72.36 48.34
C GLY A 433 -40.24 72.44 49.67
N ASP A 434 -40.64 73.66 50.07
CA ASP A 434 -41.34 73.93 51.35
C ASP A 434 -42.88 73.78 51.28
N ALA A 435 -43.41 73.47 50.09
CA ALA A 435 -44.84 73.34 49.82
C ALA A 435 -45.27 71.88 49.58
N ILE A 436 -46.56 71.58 49.73
CA ILE A 436 -47.11 70.23 49.45
C ILE A 436 -47.34 70.06 47.95
N ILE A 437 -46.71 69.06 47.34
CA ILE A 437 -46.91 68.71 45.92
C ILE A 437 -48.06 67.70 45.79
N SER A 438 -48.92 67.92 44.81
CA SER A 438 -50.14 67.14 44.56
C SER A 438 -50.26 66.74 43.08
N ASN A 439 -51.26 65.91 42.75
CA ASN A 439 -51.53 65.44 41.39
C ASN A 439 -50.33 64.79 40.65
N LEU A 440 -49.37 64.25 41.40
CA LEU A 440 -48.14 63.68 40.86
C LEU A 440 -48.41 62.54 39.86
N VAL A 441 -47.84 62.67 38.67
CA VAL A 441 -47.78 61.70 37.57
C VAL A 441 -46.31 61.49 37.21
N VAL A 442 -45.94 60.26 36.87
CA VAL A 442 -44.62 59.95 36.28
C VAL A 442 -44.86 59.35 34.90
N THR A 443 -44.02 59.70 33.95
CA THR A 443 -43.99 59.15 32.58
C THR A 443 -42.59 58.67 32.24
N ASP A 444 -42.51 57.65 31.39
CA ASP A 444 -41.28 57.00 30.93
C ASP A 444 -41.61 56.46 29.53
N SER A 445 -40.69 56.60 28.59
CA SER A 445 -40.94 56.24 27.18
C SER A 445 -40.31 54.93 26.73
N GLY A 446 -39.40 54.37 27.53
CA GLY A 446 -38.86 53.01 27.37
C GLY A 446 -39.53 51.97 28.27
N ALA A 447 -40.50 52.35 29.11
CA ALA A 447 -41.24 51.42 29.97
C ALA A 447 -42.45 50.76 29.28
N ASP A 448 -42.65 49.47 29.55
CA ASP A 448 -43.78 48.65 29.14
C ASP A 448 -45.07 48.99 29.90
N GLY A 449 -45.68 50.11 29.52
CA GLY A 449 -47.04 50.47 29.94
C GLY A 449 -47.10 51.44 31.12
N PRO A 450 -48.16 51.39 31.95
CA PRO A 450 -48.44 52.44 32.93
C PRO A 450 -47.59 52.28 34.20
N ILE A 451 -46.77 53.29 34.50
CA ILE A 451 -46.03 53.43 35.76
C ILE A 451 -47.01 53.50 36.93
N ASN A 452 -46.68 52.81 38.04
CA ASN A 452 -47.49 52.80 39.25
C ASN A 452 -46.69 53.35 40.45
N CYS A 453 -47.02 54.57 40.87
CA CYS A 453 -46.47 55.21 42.06
C CYS A 453 -47.26 54.86 43.34
N LEU A 454 -46.57 54.73 44.48
CA LEU A 454 -47.22 54.40 45.77
C LEU A 454 -48.04 55.56 46.37
N ALA A 455 -47.73 56.81 46.00
CA ALA A 455 -48.49 58.00 46.34
C ALA A 455 -48.50 58.99 45.16
N THR A 456 -49.54 59.82 45.05
CA THR A 456 -49.65 60.90 44.05
C THR A 456 -49.74 62.29 44.70
N THR A 457 -49.25 62.40 45.94
CA THR A 457 -49.20 63.63 46.75
C THR A 457 -48.08 63.46 47.77
N LEU A 458 -47.19 64.45 47.87
CA LEU A 458 -45.98 64.43 48.69
C LEU A 458 -45.98 65.62 49.65
N LEU A 459 -45.87 65.36 50.95
CA LEU A 459 -45.52 66.38 51.93
C LEU A 459 -44.07 66.82 51.74
N VAL A 460 -43.69 67.97 52.32
CA VAL A 460 -42.31 68.47 52.35
C VAL A 460 -41.35 67.39 52.86
N GLY A 461 -40.26 67.13 52.12
CA GLY A 461 -39.28 66.09 52.45
C GLY A 461 -39.80 64.66 52.37
N GLN A 462 -40.96 64.43 51.74
CA GLN A 462 -41.51 63.09 51.52
C GLN A 462 -41.16 62.60 50.11
N SER A 463 -40.68 61.36 50.02
CA SER A 463 -40.54 60.63 48.76
C SER A 463 -41.68 59.64 48.51
N THR A 464 -41.86 59.26 47.25
CA THR A 464 -42.61 58.07 46.84
C THR A 464 -41.80 57.28 45.80
N THR A 465 -42.02 55.97 45.74
CA THR A 465 -41.44 55.13 44.69
C THR A 465 -42.51 54.72 43.68
N CYS A 466 -42.06 54.55 42.44
CA CYS A 466 -42.83 54.11 41.30
C CYS A 466 -42.08 52.97 40.60
N SER A 467 -42.82 51.96 40.14
CA SER A 467 -42.23 50.83 39.40
C SER A 467 -42.45 50.97 37.89
N ALA A 468 -41.39 50.72 37.13
CA ALA A 468 -41.40 50.60 35.67
C ALA A 468 -40.62 49.34 35.24
N THR A 469 -40.83 48.87 34.01
CA THR A 469 -40.20 47.65 33.48
C THR A 469 -39.97 47.78 31.98
N HIS A 470 -38.89 47.20 31.42
CA HIS A 470 -38.67 47.09 29.97
C HIS A 470 -38.40 45.64 29.55
N THR A 471 -39.15 45.13 28.58
CA THR A 471 -38.90 43.81 27.97
C THR A 471 -37.80 43.93 26.92
N ILE A 472 -36.64 43.34 27.19
CA ILE A 472 -35.44 43.38 26.34
C ILE A 472 -35.75 42.79 24.97
N THR A 473 -35.50 43.58 23.93
CA THR A 473 -35.62 43.17 22.52
C THR A 473 -34.27 42.75 21.95
N GLN A 474 -34.25 42.01 20.84
CA GLN A 474 -33.00 41.69 20.15
C GLN A 474 -32.20 42.93 19.74
N ALA A 475 -32.87 44.07 19.47
CA ALA A 475 -32.19 45.31 19.12
C ALA A 475 -31.43 45.92 20.31
N ASP A 476 -31.91 45.72 21.54
CA ASP A 476 -31.25 46.19 22.76
C ASP A 476 -30.03 45.31 23.08
N LEU A 477 -30.17 43.97 22.92
CA LEU A 477 -29.05 43.03 23.02
C LEU A 477 -27.98 43.32 21.96
N ASP A 478 -28.36 43.56 20.71
CA ASP A 478 -27.45 43.88 19.61
C ASP A 478 -26.75 45.25 19.80
N ALA A 479 -27.37 46.18 20.55
CA ALA A 479 -26.73 47.43 20.98
C ALA A 479 -25.78 47.24 22.18
N GLY A 480 -26.04 46.26 23.04
CA GLY A 480 -25.24 45.94 24.24
C GLY A 480 -25.47 46.89 25.42
N ILE A 481 -26.45 47.80 25.31
CA ILE A 481 -26.86 48.76 26.33
C ILE A 481 -28.29 49.22 26.03
N PHE A 482 -29.09 49.44 27.07
CA PHE A 482 -30.40 50.07 26.97
C PHE A 482 -30.43 51.32 27.85
N ILE A 483 -30.74 52.47 27.25
CA ILE A 483 -30.75 53.77 27.92
C ILE A 483 -32.19 54.24 28.03
N ASN A 484 -32.67 54.54 29.24
CA ASN A 484 -34.06 54.89 29.46
C ASN A 484 -34.25 55.92 30.59
N GLN A 485 -35.10 56.92 30.34
CA GLN A 485 -35.31 58.07 31.22
C GLN A 485 -36.81 58.28 31.53
N ALA A 486 -37.11 58.76 32.74
CA ALA A 486 -38.44 59.12 33.20
C ALA A 486 -38.56 60.62 33.48
N THR A 487 -39.79 61.12 33.61
CA THR A 487 -40.11 62.52 33.97
C THR A 487 -41.29 62.52 34.93
N ALA A 488 -41.23 63.35 35.98
CA ALA A 488 -42.30 63.56 36.93
C ALA A 488 -42.98 64.93 36.71
N ASP A 489 -44.29 64.97 36.87
CA ASP A 489 -45.14 66.16 36.80
C ASP A 489 -46.03 66.22 38.05
N GLY A 490 -46.07 67.36 38.75
CA GLY A 490 -46.95 67.61 39.90
C GLY A 490 -47.46 69.06 39.96
N GLU A 491 -48.31 69.37 40.94
CA GLU A 491 -48.88 70.70 41.18
C GLU A 491 -48.68 71.15 42.63
N ASP A 492 -48.21 72.39 42.83
CA ASP A 492 -48.08 73.04 44.14
C ASP A 492 -49.46 73.43 44.74
N PRO A 493 -49.53 73.97 45.98
CA PRO A 493 -50.79 74.38 46.60
C PRO A 493 -51.52 75.56 45.93
N LEU A 494 -50.88 76.25 44.98
CA LEU A 494 -51.44 77.33 44.17
C LEU A 494 -51.93 76.83 42.80
N GLY A 495 -51.55 75.62 42.40
CA GLY A 495 -51.80 75.04 41.08
C GLY A 495 -50.76 75.40 40.02
N ASN A 496 -49.55 75.78 40.43
CA ASN A 496 -48.40 75.89 39.52
C ASN A 496 -47.83 74.48 39.24
N PRO A 497 -47.43 74.17 38.00
CA PRO A 497 -46.75 72.91 37.71
C PRO A 497 -45.35 72.89 38.30
N VAL A 498 -44.94 71.73 38.79
CA VAL A 498 -43.57 71.40 39.21
C VAL A 498 -43.20 70.13 38.44
N THR A 499 -42.09 70.14 37.72
CA THR A 499 -41.67 69.04 36.84
C THR A 499 -40.17 68.84 36.95
N ASP A 500 -39.72 67.61 36.71
CA ASP A 500 -38.32 67.20 36.84
C ASP A 500 -38.08 65.89 36.06
N THR A 501 -36.85 65.63 35.64
CA THR A 501 -36.43 64.43 34.89
C THR A 501 -35.65 63.47 35.79
N SER A 502 -35.67 62.18 35.50
CA SER A 502 -34.94 61.21 36.33
C SER A 502 -33.44 61.23 36.08
N ASP A 503 -32.69 61.40 37.16
CA ASP A 503 -31.26 61.11 37.29
C ASP A 503 -30.94 59.60 37.39
N ASP A 504 -29.71 59.21 37.03
CA ASP A 504 -29.10 57.90 37.29
C ASP A 504 -28.00 58.04 38.37
N PRO A 505 -28.28 57.69 39.63
CA PRO A 505 -27.37 57.93 40.75
C PRO A 505 -26.13 57.00 40.77
N ASP A 506 -25.93 56.15 39.76
CA ASP A 506 -24.68 55.42 39.51
C ASP A 506 -23.82 56.05 38.38
N ASP A 507 -24.32 57.04 37.63
CA ASP A 507 -23.48 57.96 36.83
C ASP A 507 -22.89 59.08 37.73
N GLN A 508 -21.94 59.83 37.21
CA GLN A 508 -21.17 60.90 37.88
C GLN A 508 -20.91 62.09 36.93
N THR A 509 -21.67 62.22 35.83
CA THR A 509 -21.62 63.42 34.98
C THR A 509 -22.57 64.52 35.41
N ASP A 510 -23.52 64.21 36.30
CA ASP A 510 -24.46 65.11 36.99
C ASP A 510 -25.07 66.17 36.06
N ASN A 511 -25.53 65.77 34.86
CA ASN A 511 -25.97 66.71 33.82
C ASN A 511 -27.36 67.31 34.10
N ASP A 512 -27.42 68.43 34.84
CA ASP A 512 -28.56 69.36 34.81
C ASP A 512 -28.76 69.90 33.37
N ALA A 513 -29.75 69.34 32.68
CA ALA A 513 -30.13 69.64 31.31
C ALA A 513 -31.41 70.49 31.22
N ASN A 514 -32.25 70.47 32.26
CA ASN A 514 -33.52 71.18 32.33
C ASN A 514 -33.36 72.61 32.90
N GLY A 515 -32.43 72.80 33.85
CA GLY A 515 -31.99 74.08 34.41
C GLY A 515 -32.64 74.48 35.74
N ASP A 516 -33.17 73.53 36.52
CA ASP A 516 -33.76 73.78 37.85
C ASP A 516 -32.78 73.60 39.03
N GLY A 517 -31.70 72.84 38.83
CA GLY A 517 -30.61 72.63 39.79
C GLY A 517 -30.44 71.20 40.30
N GLU A 518 -31.26 70.24 39.83
CA GLU A 518 -31.06 68.80 40.06
C GLU A 518 -30.46 68.16 38.78
N PRO A 519 -29.74 67.02 38.85
CA PRO A 519 -29.24 66.32 37.65
C PRO A 519 -30.32 65.60 36.84
N ASP A 520 -30.16 65.49 35.51
CA ASP A 520 -31.08 64.77 34.60
C ASP A 520 -30.40 63.57 33.87
N ASP A 521 -29.46 62.80 34.47
CA ASP A 521 -28.71 61.79 33.69
C ASP A 521 -29.53 60.50 33.33
N PRO A 522 -29.56 60.02 32.07
CA PRO A 522 -30.43 58.90 31.67
C PRO A 522 -29.94 57.50 32.08
N THR A 523 -30.74 56.74 32.85
CA THR A 523 -30.40 55.39 33.34
C THR A 523 -29.93 54.42 32.25
N ALA A 524 -28.72 53.88 32.39
CA ALA A 524 -27.97 53.27 31.28
C ALA A 524 -27.59 51.77 31.47
N THR A 525 -28.59 50.89 31.57
CA THR A 525 -28.45 49.43 31.78
C THR A 525 -27.52 48.74 30.74
N PRO A 526 -26.34 48.22 31.13
CA PRO A 526 -25.46 47.47 30.24
C PRO A 526 -25.95 46.04 30.00
N LEU A 527 -26.00 45.59 28.74
CA LEU A 527 -26.50 44.26 28.36
C LEU A 527 -25.35 43.37 27.85
N GLN A 528 -25.09 42.27 28.57
CA GLN A 528 -23.96 41.38 28.25
C GLN A 528 -24.19 40.61 26.94
N GLN A 529 -23.46 41.00 25.90
CA GLN A 529 -23.37 40.27 24.64
C GLN A 529 -22.49 39.02 24.80
N ASN A 530 -23.07 37.85 24.51
CA ASN A 530 -22.42 36.56 24.43
C ASN A 530 -22.64 35.98 23.01
N PRO A 531 -21.84 36.39 22.01
CA PRO A 531 -21.92 35.85 20.66
C PRO A 531 -21.36 34.42 20.61
N GLY A 532 -22.03 33.52 19.89
CA GLY A 532 -21.64 32.11 19.74
C GLY A 532 -22.24 31.51 18.46
N ILE A 533 -21.50 30.59 17.83
CA ILE A 533 -21.87 29.91 16.59
C ILE A 533 -21.49 28.43 16.72
N SER A 534 -22.23 27.56 16.05
CA SER A 534 -22.03 26.10 16.08
C SER A 534 -22.27 25.50 14.69
N LEU A 535 -21.36 24.64 14.22
CA LEU A 535 -21.33 24.06 12.88
C LEU A 535 -21.35 22.52 12.91
N GLU A 536 -22.49 21.90 12.61
CA GLU A 536 -22.52 20.46 12.30
C GLU A 536 -22.18 20.21 10.82
N LYS A 537 -21.37 19.19 10.54
CA LYS A 537 -20.97 18.77 9.20
C LYS A 537 -21.20 17.27 9.01
N THR A 538 -21.90 16.91 7.94
CA THR A 538 -22.18 15.50 7.60
C THR A 538 -21.66 15.18 6.21
N GLY A 539 -20.87 14.11 6.12
CA GLY A 539 -20.34 13.58 4.86
C GLY A 539 -21.18 12.44 4.30
N THR A 540 -21.28 12.34 2.98
CA THR A 540 -21.86 11.17 2.29
C THR A 540 -21.08 10.94 1.01
N TRP A 541 -20.41 9.78 0.93
CA TRP A 541 -19.80 9.29 -0.31
C TRP A 541 -20.89 8.94 -1.33
N ASN A 542 -20.66 9.29 -2.60
CA ASN A 542 -21.63 9.17 -3.68
C ASN A 542 -21.19 8.08 -4.69
N ASP A 543 -21.45 6.82 -4.30
CA ASP A 543 -21.35 5.59 -5.10
C ASP A 543 -22.03 5.72 -6.49
N ASP A 544 -21.29 5.38 -7.56
CA ASP A 544 -21.77 5.19 -8.94
C ASP A 544 -22.87 4.10 -9.04
N GLY A 545 -22.75 3.05 -8.21
CA GLY A 545 -23.70 1.96 -8.07
C GLY A 545 -23.09 0.55 -8.11
N ASP A 546 -21.76 0.41 -8.11
CA ASP A 546 -21.07 -0.89 -8.04
C ASP A 546 -20.63 -1.30 -6.62
N GLY A 547 -20.50 -0.34 -5.70
CA GLY A 547 -20.18 -0.55 -4.29
C GLY A 547 -18.69 -0.71 -3.96
N ALA A 548 -17.78 -0.50 -4.92
CA ALA A 548 -16.37 -0.17 -4.65
C ALA A 548 -16.23 1.34 -4.38
N ALA A 549 -15.05 1.95 -4.53
CA ALA A 549 -14.88 3.40 -4.34
C ALA A 549 -13.69 3.88 -5.18
N GLU A 550 -13.92 4.82 -6.09
CA GLU A 550 -13.04 5.06 -7.23
C GLU A 550 -12.50 6.49 -7.32
N VAL A 551 -11.32 6.63 -7.94
CA VAL A 551 -10.68 7.92 -8.19
C VAL A 551 -11.54 8.77 -9.13
N GLY A 552 -12.05 9.89 -8.62
CA GLY A 552 -12.95 10.79 -9.34
C GLY A 552 -14.40 10.76 -8.89
N GLU A 553 -14.80 9.81 -8.03
CA GLU A 553 -16.03 9.91 -7.26
C GLU A 553 -15.97 11.06 -6.22
N THR A 554 -17.05 11.30 -5.47
CA THR A 554 -17.14 12.45 -4.57
C THR A 554 -17.71 12.11 -3.21
N ILE A 555 -17.32 12.90 -2.20
CA ILE A 555 -18.03 13.01 -0.92
C ILE A 555 -18.79 14.33 -0.92
N THR A 556 -20.12 14.27 -0.77
CA THR A 556 -20.99 15.43 -0.57
C THR A 556 -21.00 15.78 0.90
N TYR A 557 -20.81 17.07 1.23
CA TYR A 557 -20.96 17.59 2.58
C TYR A 557 -22.19 18.48 2.71
N ILE A 558 -22.98 18.23 3.75
CA ILE A 558 -24.07 19.11 4.20
C ILE A 558 -23.62 19.76 5.51
N PHE A 559 -23.68 21.08 5.55
CA PHE A 559 -23.38 21.88 6.73
C PHE A 559 -24.68 22.37 7.38
N LYS A 560 -24.73 22.42 8.71
CA LYS A 560 -25.77 23.10 9.49
C LYS A 560 -25.11 24.10 10.42
N VAL A 561 -25.40 25.38 10.23
CA VAL A 561 -24.93 26.47 11.09
C VAL A 561 -26.04 26.87 12.05
N THR A 562 -25.73 27.06 13.32
CA THR A 562 -26.64 27.53 14.37
C THR A 562 -26.04 28.77 15.06
N ASN A 563 -26.85 29.79 15.34
CA ASN A 563 -26.45 30.87 16.27
C ASN A 563 -26.79 30.42 17.70
N THR A 564 -25.76 30.12 18.49
CA THR A 564 -25.86 29.66 19.89
C THR A 564 -25.77 30.82 20.90
N GLY A 565 -25.35 32.01 20.46
CA GLY A 565 -25.27 33.22 21.28
C GLY A 565 -26.57 34.02 21.38
N ASN A 566 -26.55 35.09 22.16
CA ASN A 566 -27.70 35.98 22.41
C ASN A 566 -27.77 37.24 21.52
N VAL A 567 -26.87 37.38 20.55
CA VAL A 567 -26.83 38.51 19.59
C VAL A 567 -26.97 38.07 18.14
N THR A 568 -27.47 38.95 17.29
CA THR A 568 -27.63 38.71 15.85
C THR A 568 -26.27 38.57 15.15
N LEU A 569 -26.01 37.39 14.59
CA LEU A 569 -24.84 37.16 13.75
C LEU A 569 -25.10 37.59 12.31
N THR A 570 -24.07 38.09 11.63
CA THR A 570 -24.15 38.56 10.24
C THR A 570 -22.97 38.08 9.39
N ASN A 571 -23.16 38.10 8.06
CA ASN A 571 -22.14 37.71 7.07
C ASN A 571 -21.46 36.36 7.37
N ILE A 572 -22.23 35.34 7.73
CA ILE A 572 -21.68 34.04 8.14
C ILE A 572 -21.17 33.28 6.92
N THR A 573 -19.89 32.86 6.94
CA THR A 573 -19.23 32.09 5.87
C THR A 573 -18.66 30.78 6.39
N ILE A 574 -18.70 29.73 5.57
CA ILE A 574 -17.98 28.47 5.83
C ILE A 574 -16.75 28.39 4.91
N ALA A 575 -15.61 27.99 5.47
CA ALA A 575 -14.41 27.62 4.74
C ALA A 575 -14.04 26.15 5.00
N ASP A 576 -13.61 25.45 3.96
CA ASP A 576 -13.10 24.07 4.03
C ASP A 576 -11.85 24.02 3.14
N LEU A 577 -10.78 23.36 3.61
CA LEU A 577 -9.51 23.30 2.89
C LEU A 577 -9.44 22.13 1.91
N ASN A 578 -10.21 21.06 2.15
CA ASN A 578 -10.16 19.81 1.38
C ASN A 578 -11.44 19.54 0.59
N ALA A 579 -12.53 20.26 0.84
CA ALA A 579 -13.75 20.24 0.03
C ALA A 579 -14.04 21.61 -0.61
N ALA A 580 -14.56 21.59 -1.84
CA ALA A 580 -15.03 22.80 -2.51
C ALA A 580 -16.39 23.23 -1.93
N VAL A 581 -16.40 24.27 -1.09
CA VAL A 581 -17.64 24.86 -0.54
C VAL A 581 -18.34 25.72 -1.59
N VAL A 582 -19.65 25.49 -1.75
CA VAL A 582 -20.56 26.27 -2.60
C VAL A 582 -21.67 26.84 -1.72
N GLY A 583 -21.74 28.17 -1.70
CA GLY A 583 -22.75 28.94 -0.98
C GLY A 583 -22.50 30.45 -1.13
N GLY A 584 -23.36 31.25 -0.53
CA GLY A 584 -23.11 32.67 -0.27
C GLY A 584 -23.08 32.92 1.24
N PRO A 585 -22.55 34.06 1.74
CA PRO A 585 -22.63 34.36 3.16
C PRO A 585 -24.10 34.41 3.61
N ILE A 586 -24.44 33.74 4.70
CA ILE A 586 -25.75 33.92 5.35
C ILE A 586 -25.76 35.38 5.86
N PRO A 587 -26.69 36.23 5.42
CA PRO A 587 -26.57 37.67 5.67
C PRO A 587 -26.85 38.03 7.14
N VAL A 588 -27.79 37.32 7.76
CA VAL A 588 -28.29 37.52 9.13
C VAL A 588 -28.74 36.16 9.68
N LEU A 589 -28.35 35.83 10.92
CA LEU A 589 -28.83 34.68 11.68
C LEU A 589 -29.13 35.13 13.12
N LEU A 590 -30.41 35.21 13.49
CA LEU A 590 -30.85 35.59 14.84
C LEU A 590 -30.53 34.47 15.85
N PRO A 591 -30.43 34.77 17.16
CA PRO A 591 -30.27 33.77 18.22
C PRO A 591 -31.22 32.56 18.08
N GLY A 592 -30.69 31.36 18.29
CA GLY A 592 -31.42 30.10 18.17
C GLY A 592 -31.91 29.74 16.76
N GLN A 593 -31.58 30.52 15.73
CA GLN A 593 -31.85 30.14 14.33
C GLN A 593 -30.74 29.25 13.78
N MET A 594 -31.12 28.39 12.82
CA MET A 594 -30.22 27.51 12.08
C MET A 594 -30.48 27.54 10.58
N ASP A 595 -29.42 27.38 9.78
CA ASP A 595 -29.47 27.17 8.32
C ASP A 595 -28.78 25.84 7.97
N GLN A 596 -29.40 25.04 7.09
CA GLN A 596 -28.87 23.76 6.58
C GLN A 596 -29.02 23.67 5.04
N VAL A 597 -29.04 24.80 4.35
CA VAL A 597 -29.41 24.90 2.92
C VAL A 597 -28.59 25.91 2.12
N THR A 598 -27.93 26.86 2.77
CA THR A 598 -27.13 27.92 2.11
C THR A 598 -25.74 27.43 1.71
N PHE A 599 -25.20 26.41 2.37
CA PHE A 599 -23.88 25.83 2.09
C PHE A 599 -23.94 24.33 1.78
N THR A 600 -23.18 23.93 0.77
CA THR A 600 -22.87 22.52 0.45
C THR A 600 -21.39 22.40 0.11
N GLY A 601 -20.75 21.28 0.44
CA GLY A 601 -19.35 21.01 0.09
C GLY A 601 -19.20 19.78 -0.79
N SER A 602 -18.10 19.67 -1.54
CA SER A 602 -17.73 18.43 -2.22
C SER A 602 -16.22 18.19 -2.24
N HIS A 603 -15.77 17.03 -1.75
CA HIS A 603 -14.43 16.49 -2.05
C HIS A 603 -14.51 15.54 -3.26
N THR A 604 -13.40 15.38 -4.00
CA THR A 604 -13.26 14.41 -5.10
C THR A 604 -12.19 13.39 -4.75
N LEU A 605 -12.56 12.12 -4.67
CA LEU A 605 -11.69 11.05 -4.18
C LEU A 605 -10.42 10.88 -5.01
N THR A 606 -9.30 10.74 -4.29
CA THR A 606 -7.99 10.36 -4.82
C THR A 606 -7.63 8.96 -4.34
N GLN A 607 -6.66 8.31 -5.00
CA GLN A 607 -6.22 6.96 -4.60
C GLN A 607 -5.74 6.92 -3.14
N ALA A 608 -5.13 7.99 -2.65
CA ALA A 608 -4.68 8.08 -1.26
C ALA A 608 -5.85 8.08 -0.25
N ASP A 609 -7.01 8.63 -0.63
CA ASP A 609 -8.20 8.64 0.24
C ASP A 609 -8.79 7.23 0.34
N ILE A 610 -8.87 6.53 -0.79
CA ILE A 610 -9.35 5.14 -0.90
C ILE A 610 -8.38 4.18 -0.19
N ASP A 611 -7.07 4.37 -0.35
CA ASP A 611 -6.03 3.58 0.33
C ASP A 611 -6.05 3.78 1.87
N ASN A 612 -6.47 4.95 2.36
CA ASN A 612 -6.70 5.19 3.79
C ASN A 612 -8.00 4.54 4.33
N GLY A 613 -8.88 4.04 3.46
CA GLY A 613 -10.17 3.42 3.80
C GLY A 613 -11.20 4.36 4.44
N SER A 614 -10.85 5.64 4.57
CA SER A 614 -11.69 6.70 5.12
C SER A 614 -11.07 8.06 4.82
N PHE A 615 -11.92 9.08 4.75
CA PHE A 615 -11.53 10.46 4.54
C PHE A 615 -12.08 11.35 5.66
N THR A 616 -11.17 11.97 6.41
CA THR A 616 -11.44 12.86 7.54
C THR A 616 -11.32 14.32 7.10
N ASN A 617 -12.30 15.17 7.40
CA ASN A 617 -12.28 16.55 6.90
C ASN A 617 -12.96 17.59 7.82
N GLN A 618 -12.21 18.62 8.24
CA GLN A 618 -12.72 19.78 9.01
C GLN A 618 -13.23 20.91 8.12
N ALA A 619 -14.24 21.64 8.57
CA ALA A 619 -14.59 22.96 8.05
C ALA A 619 -14.70 23.97 9.20
N VAL A 620 -14.60 25.26 8.87
CA VAL A 620 -14.60 26.37 9.83
C VAL A 620 -15.74 27.32 9.49
N ALA A 621 -16.61 27.63 10.45
CA ALA A 621 -17.55 28.75 10.33
C ALA A 621 -16.85 30.07 10.69
N THR A 622 -17.37 31.19 10.19
CA THR A 622 -16.93 32.53 10.61
C THR A 622 -18.10 33.49 10.53
N ALA A 623 -18.38 34.23 11.60
CA ALA A 623 -19.51 35.15 11.70
C ALA A 623 -19.10 36.51 12.29
N LEU A 624 -19.87 37.56 11.97
CA LEU A 624 -19.70 38.90 12.54
C LEU A 624 -20.83 39.18 13.56
N PRO A 625 -20.51 39.29 14.86
CA PRO A 625 -21.44 39.83 15.86
C PRO A 625 -21.61 41.37 15.68
N PRO A 626 -22.60 42.00 16.36
CA PRO A 626 -22.84 43.44 16.24
C PRO A 626 -21.68 44.30 16.77
N LEU A 627 -21.00 43.81 17.82
CA LEU A 627 -19.82 44.42 18.43
C LEU A 627 -18.76 43.34 18.67
N GLY A 628 -17.48 43.71 18.57
CA GLY A 628 -16.33 42.81 18.78
C GLY A 628 -15.66 42.32 17.48
N PRO A 629 -14.73 41.36 17.59
CA PRO A 629 -14.11 40.70 16.44
C PRO A 629 -15.06 39.68 15.79
N PRO A 630 -14.73 39.16 14.58
CA PRO A 630 -15.37 37.96 14.07
C PRO A 630 -15.20 36.79 15.05
N ILE A 631 -16.23 35.96 15.19
CA ILE A 631 -16.15 34.66 15.85
C ILE A 631 -16.00 33.54 14.82
N THR A 632 -15.48 32.39 15.25
CA THR A 632 -15.26 31.18 14.45
C THR A 632 -15.60 29.95 15.28
N ASP A 633 -16.03 28.87 14.64
CA ASP A 633 -16.16 27.53 15.24
C ASP A 633 -15.78 26.46 14.20
N ASP A 634 -15.31 25.30 14.68
CA ASP A 634 -14.77 24.20 13.88
C ASP A 634 -15.79 23.03 13.86
N SER A 635 -15.95 22.37 12.71
CA SER A 635 -17.15 21.55 12.47
C SER A 635 -17.24 20.21 13.23
N ASP A 636 -18.34 19.99 13.96
CA ASP A 636 -18.73 18.71 14.57
C ASP A 636 -19.16 17.66 13.52
N ASP A 637 -18.92 16.37 13.82
CA ASP A 637 -19.59 15.23 13.17
C ASP A 637 -20.71 14.74 14.09
N PRO A 638 -21.99 15.06 13.82
CA PRO A 638 -23.11 14.65 14.68
C PRO A 638 -23.38 13.13 14.65
N THR A 639 -22.49 12.33 14.07
CA THR A 639 -22.47 10.87 14.14
C THR A 639 -21.32 10.29 14.97
N ASP A 640 -20.29 11.05 15.34
CA ASP A 640 -19.27 10.59 16.31
C ASP A 640 -19.72 10.92 17.76
N PRO A 641 -19.82 9.91 18.66
CA PRO A 641 -20.15 10.13 20.06
C PRO A 641 -18.93 10.45 20.95
N THR A 642 -17.79 10.88 20.42
CA THR A 642 -16.67 11.38 21.25
C THR A 642 -16.84 12.81 21.72
N ASN A 643 -17.40 13.68 20.87
CA ASN A 643 -17.66 15.10 21.10
C ASN A 643 -16.45 15.83 21.71
N ILE A 644 -15.35 15.91 20.96
CA ILE A 644 -14.08 16.50 21.41
C ILE A 644 -14.08 18.02 21.13
N ASP A 645 -14.59 18.77 22.09
CA ASP A 645 -14.19 20.17 22.36
C ASP A 645 -12.65 20.26 22.39
N THR A 646 -12.07 20.92 21.39
CA THR A 646 -10.63 21.04 21.12
C THR A 646 -10.12 22.46 21.34
N ASP A 647 -10.93 23.48 21.01
CA ASP A 647 -10.58 24.90 21.14
C ASP A 647 -10.93 25.49 22.53
N GLY A 648 -11.97 24.96 23.20
CA GLY A 648 -12.40 25.34 24.54
C GLY A 648 -13.70 26.16 24.65
N ASP A 649 -14.43 26.40 23.55
CA ASP A 649 -15.67 27.20 23.56
C ASP A 649 -16.92 26.47 24.11
N THR A 650 -16.83 25.16 24.30
CA THR A 650 -17.83 24.19 24.80
C THR A 650 -18.80 23.55 23.80
N GLU A 651 -18.73 23.87 22.50
CA GLU A 651 -19.25 23.01 21.42
C GLU A 651 -18.20 21.92 21.06
N PRO A 652 -18.55 20.87 20.27
CA PRO A 652 -17.61 19.79 19.91
C PRO A 652 -17.03 19.94 18.49
N ASP A 653 -15.72 19.72 18.33
CA ASP A 653 -15.00 19.91 17.05
C ASP A 653 -14.78 18.61 16.23
N ASP A 654 -15.55 17.53 16.45
CA ASP A 654 -15.20 16.16 15.96
C ASP A 654 -15.07 16.08 14.42
N PRO A 655 -13.88 15.80 13.85
CA PRO A 655 -13.68 15.91 12.39
C PRO A 655 -14.42 14.85 11.56
N THR A 656 -15.30 15.29 10.66
CA THR A 656 -16.18 14.40 9.88
C THR A 656 -15.44 13.27 9.16
N VAL A 657 -15.74 12.00 9.52
CA VAL A 657 -15.06 10.81 8.96
C VAL A 657 -15.99 10.04 8.03
N THR A 658 -15.76 10.17 6.71
CA THR A 658 -16.47 9.35 5.71
C THR A 658 -15.69 8.06 5.44
N GLY A 659 -16.22 6.90 5.83
CA GLY A 659 -15.64 5.60 5.50
C GLY A 659 -15.80 5.25 4.02
N LEU A 660 -14.79 4.61 3.43
CA LEU A 660 -14.75 4.22 2.01
C LEU A 660 -14.55 2.70 1.89
N PRO A 661 -15.38 1.97 1.12
CA PRO A 661 -15.18 0.54 0.89
C PRO A 661 -13.80 0.22 0.31
N GLN A 662 -13.09 -0.74 0.92
CA GLN A 662 -11.85 -1.30 0.40
C GLN A 662 -12.07 -2.75 -0.03
N ALA A 663 -11.80 -3.02 -1.30
CA ALA A 663 -11.86 -4.34 -1.93
C ALA A 663 -10.49 -4.64 -2.58
N PRO A 664 -9.48 -5.07 -1.81
CA PRO A 664 -8.20 -5.50 -2.36
C PRO A 664 -8.33 -6.84 -3.12
N GLU A 665 -7.88 -6.88 -4.36
CA GLU A 665 -7.91 -8.08 -5.22
C GLU A 665 -6.73 -8.06 -6.20
N LEU A 666 -6.10 -9.22 -6.40
CA LEU A 666 -5.17 -9.47 -7.49
C LEU A 666 -5.80 -10.51 -8.42
N THR A 667 -5.48 -10.43 -9.71
CA THR A 667 -5.75 -11.49 -10.69
C THR A 667 -4.46 -11.87 -11.40
N VAL A 668 -4.24 -13.16 -11.65
CA VAL A 668 -3.03 -13.70 -12.25
C VAL A 668 -3.37 -14.54 -13.49
N GLU A 669 -3.15 -13.99 -14.67
CA GLU A 669 -3.24 -14.75 -15.94
C GLU A 669 -1.89 -15.42 -16.24
N LYS A 670 -1.86 -16.70 -16.62
CA LYS A 670 -0.62 -17.41 -16.99
C LYS A 670 -0.74 -18.12 -18.32
N VAL A 671 -0.05 -17.59 -19.32
CA VAL A 671 0.02 -18.12 -20.69
C VAL A 671 1.30 -18.94 -20.85
N ASP A 672 1.21 -20.11 -21.46
CA ASP A 672 2.34 -20.95 -21.84
C ASP A 672 2.67 -20.84 -23.34
N ALA A 673 3.87 -21.31 -23.72
CA ALA A 673 4.27 -21.47 -25.11
C ALA A 673 5.31 -22.59 -25.21
N LEU A 674 4.95 -23.69 -25.87
CA LEU A 674 5.89 -24.78 -26.16
C LEU A 674 6.95 -24.32 -27.19
N ASN A 675 8.23 -24.56 -26.86
CA ASN A 675 9.39 -24.12 -27.63
C ASN A 675 10.32 -25.32 -27.90
N ASP A 676 10.03 -26.01 -29.00
CA ASP A 676 10.70 -27.24 -29.48
C ASP A 676 11.92 -26.99 -30.39
N GLY A 677 12.44 -25.76 -30.40
CA GLY A 677 13.53 -25.32 -31.28
C GLY A 677 13.27 -25.40 -32.80
N GLY A 678 12.13 -25.96 -33.23
CA GLY A 678 11.87 -26.41 -34.59
C GLY A 678 12.60 -27.69 -35.02
N ASP A 679 13.18 -28.48 -34.09
CA ASP A 679 13.68 -29.83 -34.39
C ASP A 679 12.79 -30.97 -33.85
N GLY A 680 11.84 -30.64 -32.96
CA GLY A 680 10.67 -31.46 -32.64
C GLY A 680 10.68 -32.03 -31.23
N LEU A 681 9.53 -31.95 -30.55
CA LEU A 681 9.37 -32.16 -29.11
C LEU A 681 10.20 -33.33 -28.52
N GLN A 682 11.23 -32.98 -27.74
CA GLN A 682 12.20 -33.87 -27.12
C GLN A 682 12.58 -33.43 -25.69
N ALA A 683 13.17 -34.33 -24.91
CA ALA A 683 13.58 -34.03 -23.54
C ALA A 683 14.79 -33.07 -23.53
N GLY A 684 14.61 -31.88 -22.95
CA GLY A 684 15.56 -30.77 -22.99
C GLY A 684 14.99 -29.49 -23.61
N ASP A 685 13.84 -29.57 -24.27
CA ASP A 685 13.07 -28.43 -24.80
C ASP A 685 12.47 -27.57 -23.68
N PHE A 686 11.87 -26.43 -24.04
CA PHE A 686 11.33 -25.48 -23.08
C PHE A 686 9.83 -25.25 -23.24
N ILE A 687 9.18 -24.92 -22.12
CA ILE A 687 7.91 -24.21 -22.11
C ILE A 687 8.21 -22.81 -21.55
N ASP A 688 8.03 -21.80 -22.39
CA ASP A 688 8.18 -20.40 -22.02
C ASP A 688 6.85 -19.85 -21.48
N TYR A 689 6.83 -19.36 -20.24
CA TYR A 689 5.62 -18.84 -19.60
C TYR A 689 5.65 -17.31 -19.51
N THR A 690 4.48 -16.71 -19.72
CA THR A 690 4.20 -15.29 -19.47
C THR A 690 3.08 -15.18 -18.43
N ILE A 691 3.41 -14.66 -17.25
CA ILE A 691 2.49 -14.46 -16.13
C ILE A 691 2.16 -12.96 -16.04
N THR A 692 0.89 -12.59 -16.15
CA THR A 692 0.40 -11.22 -16.01
C THR A 692 -0.37 -11.09 -14.70
N VAL A 693 0.20 -10.37 -13.72
CA VAL A 693 -0.51 -10.01 -12.48
C VAL A 693 -1.12 -8.63 -12.64
N THR A 694 -2.41 -8.49 -12.35
CA THR A 694 -3.12 -7.20 -12.36
C THR A 694 -3.78 -6.93 -11.03
N ASN A 695 -3.69 -5.69 -10.53
CA ASN A 695 -4.50 -5.25 -9.39
C ASN A 695 -5.91 -4.90 -9.89
N THR A 696 -6.89 -5.77 -9.62
CA THR A 696 -8.31 -5.55 -9.96
C THR A 696 -9.10 -4.92 -8.81
N GLY A 697 -8.53 -4.89 -7.60
CA GLY A 697 -9.11 -4.19 -6.46
C GLY A 697 -9.00 -2.67 -6.54
N ASN A 698 -9.77 -1.96 -5.71
CA ASN A 698 -9.82 -0.50 -5.70
C ASN A 698 -8.74 0.18 -4.83
N VAL A 699 -7.88 -0.60 -4.16
CA VAL A 699 -6.77 -0.11 -3.32
C VAL A 699 -5.40 -0.49 -3.89
N THR A 700 -4.37 0.32 -3.61
CA THR A 700 -3.00 0.07 -4.06
C THR A 700 -2.41 -1.20 -3.42
N ALA A 701 -2.07 -2.19 -4.25
CA ALA A 701 -1.38 -3.40 -3.83
C ALA A 701 0.14 -3.16 -3.74
N THR A 702 0.73 -3.40 -2.57
CA THR A 702 2.14 -3.14 -2.28
C THR A 702 2.94 -4.43 -2.06
N GLY A 703 4.25 -4.37 -2.30
CA GLY A 703 5.16 -5.50 -2.09
C GLY A 703 4.99 -6.68 -3.04
N VAL A 704 4.26 -6.50 -4.15
CA VAL A 704 3.79 -7.59 -5.03
C VAL A 704 4.96 -8.42 -5.59
N THR A 705 4.97 -9.71 -5.29
CA THR A 705 5.95 -10.71 -5.74
C THR A 705 5.26 -11.90 -6.36
N VAL A 706 5.75 -12.35 -7.52
CA VAL A 706 5.34 -13.63 -8.12
C VAL A 706 6.32 -14.72 -7.71
N THR A 707 5.78 -15.88 -7.33
CA THR A 707 6.56 -17.09 -7.10
C THR A 707 6.04 -18.23 -7.96
N ASP A 708 6.97 -18.89 -8.63
CA ASP A 708 6.76 -20.16 -9.32
C ASP A 708 7.98 -21.04 -8.95
N PRO A 709 7.78 -22.21 -8.31
CA PRO A 709 8.88 -23.04 -7.82
C PRO A 709 9.49 -23.94 -8.90
N GLU A 710 8.85 -24.08 -10.07
CA GLU A 710 9.29 -24.96 -11.15
C GLU A 710 9.94 -24.17 -12.30
N LEU A 711 9.57 -22.91 -12.51
CA LEU A 711 10.21 -22.04 -13.50
C LEU A 711 11.62 -21.63 -13.12
N SER A 712 12.51 -21.76 -14.10
CA SER A 712 13.85 -21.18 -14.06
C SER A 712 13.85 -19.77 -14.65
N GLY A 713 14.70 -18.89 -14.12
CA GLY A 713 14.97 -17.58 -14.71
C GLY A 713 13.83 -16.55 -14.63
N LEU A 714 12.85 -16.72 -13.73
CA LEU A 714 11.71 -15.83 -13.57
C LEU A 714 12.15 -14.35 -13.38
N VAL A 715 11.75 -13.47 -14.30
CA VAL A 715 12.04 -12.03 -14.29
C VAL A 715 10.75 -11.24 -14.51
N CYS A 716 10.47 -10.29 -13.61
CA CYS A 716 9.29 -9.44 -13.66
C CYS A 716 9.58 -8.01 -14.12
N VAL A 717 8.62 -7.39 -14.80
CA VAL A 717 8.60 -5.97 -15.20
C VAL A 717 7.22 -5.38 -14.88
N PRO A 718 7.11 -4.36 -13.99
CA PRO A 718 8.14 -3.86 -13.07
C PRO A 718 8.77 -4.95 -12.19
N SER A 719 9.98 -4.67 -11.69
CA SER A 719 10.79 -5.64 -10.93
C SER A 719 10.19 -5.91 -9.55
N ALA A 720 9.87 -7.17 -9.27
CA ALA A 720 9.40 -7.63 -7.96
C ALA A 720 10.47 -7.38 -6.85
N PRO A 721 10.08 -7.02 -5.62
CA PRO A 721 8.72 -6.67 -5.18
C PRO A 721 8.25 -5.33 -5.78
N SER A 722 7.03 -5.30 -6.33
CA SER A 722 6.45 -4.12 -6.98
C SER A 722 5.42 -3.40 -6.10
N THR A 723 4.85 -2.32 -6.61
CA THR A 723 3.59 -1.72 -6.18
C THR A 723 2.74 -1.54 -7.44
N LEU A 724 1.44 -1.81 -7.33
CA LEU A 724 0.47 -1.71 -8.42
C LEU A 724 -0.72 -0.88 -7.91
N ALA A 725 -0.99 0.27 -8.52
CA ALA A 725 -2.26 0.96 -8.33
C ALA A 725 -3.41 0.16 -8.98
N PRO A 726 -4.69 0.42 -8.64
CA PRO A 726 -5.83 -0.19 -9.32
C PRO A 726 -5.74 -0.09 -10.85
N GLY A 727 -5.90 -1.23 -11.53
CA GLY A 727 -5.76 -1.35 -12.98
C GLY A 727 -4.32 -1.37 -13.51
N GLU A 728 -3.28 -1.30 -12.66
CA GLU A 728 -1.90 -1.55 -13.08
C GLU A 728 -1.56 -3.05 -13.06
N SER A 729 -0.70 -3.46 -13.99
CA SER A 729 -0.22 -4.83 -14.15
C SER A 729 1.31 -4.92 -14.11
N MET A 730 1.82 -6.09 -13.70
CA MET A 730 3.20 -6.50 -13.92
C MET A 730 3.26 -7.83 -14.67
N VAL A 731 4.24 -7.95 -15.56
CA VAL A 731 4.44 -9.16 -16.38
C VAL A 731 5.73 -9.83 -15.96
N CYS A 732 5.67 -11.13 -15.66
CA CYS A 732 6.81 -11.98 -15.34
C CYS A 732 7.00 -13.06 -16.41
N THR A 733 8.23 -13.24 -16.87
CA THR A 733 8.59 -14.29 -17.84
C THR A 733 9.57 -15.27 -17.20
N GLY A 734 9.34 -16.57 -17.38
CA GLY A 734 10.22 -17.65 -16.91
C GLY A 734 10.02 -18.93 -17.73
N SER A 735 10.95 -19.87 -17.67
CA SER A 735 10.95 -21.05 -18.53
C SER A 735 11.13 -22.37 -17.76
N TYR A 736 10.29 -23.36 -18.05
CA TYR A 736 10.46 -24.74 -17.61
C TYR A 736 11.28 -25.52 -18.65
N GLN A 737 12.16 -26.43 -18.22
CA GLN A 737 12.87 -27.33 -19.13
C GLN A 737 12.29 -28.75 -19.03
N LEU A 738 11.74 -29.23 -20.15
CA LEU A 738 11.02 -30.49 -20.23
C LEU A 738 11.91 -31.71 -20.01
N GLN A 739 11.41 -32.66 -19.22
CA GLN A 739 12.01 -33.96 -18.98
C GLN A 739 11.24 -35.03 -19.76
N GLN A 740 11.89 -36.18 -20.00
CA GLN A 740 11.24 -37.31 -20.68
C GLN A 740 9.98 -37.81 -19.93
N ALA A 741 9.90 -37.61 -18.62
CA ALA A 741 8.73 -37.96 -17.81
C ALA A 741 7.48 -37.13 -18.17
N ASP A 742 7.66 -35.87 -18.57
CA ASP A 742 6.58 -34.94 -18.87
C ASP A 742 6.02 -35.26 -20.26
N ILE A 743 6.90 -35.44 -21.25
CA ILE A 743 6.53 -35.90 -22.60
C ILE A 743 5.86 -37.28 -22.54
N ASN A 744 6.36 -38.20 -21.70
CA ASN A 744 5.71 -39.49 -21.44
C ASN A 744 4.34 -39.36 -20.74
N SER A 745 4.06 -38.25 -20.06
CA SER A 745 2.76 -37.96 -19.43
C SER A 745 1.76 -37.31 -20.38
N GLY A 746 2.22 -36.78 -21.52
CA GLY A 746 1.39 -36.21 -22.59
C GLY A 746 0.84 -34.80 -22.30
N SER A 747 1.10 -34.27 -21.12
CA SER A 747 0.82 -32.89 -20.72
C SER A 747 1.72 -32.49 -19.56
N TYR A 748 2.01 -31.19 -19.41
CA TYR A 748 2.67 -30.62 -18.25
C TYR A 748 1.81 -29.48 -17.67
N SER A 749 1.80 -29.32 -16.35
CA SER A 749 0.83 -28.51 -15.60
C SER A 749 1.57 -27.63 -14.59
N ASN A 750 1.37 -26.31 -14.61
CA ASN A 750 2.17 -25.39 -13.78
C ASN A 750 1.39 -24.19 -13.22
N THR A 751 1.40 -23.98 -11.90
CA THR A 751 0.75 -22.86 -11.20
C THR A 751 1.78 -21.86 -10.66
N ALA A 752 1.51 -20.56 -10.79
CA ALA A 752 2.30 -19.50 -10.15
C ALA A 752 1.42 -18.71 -9.17
N THR A 753 1.95 -18.32 -8.01
CA THR A 753 1.24 -17.54 -6.99
C THR A 753 1.75 -16.09 -7.00
N ALA A 754 0.87 -15.11 -6.98
CA ALA A 754 1.23 -13.71 -6.72
C ALA A 754 0.83 -13.30 -5.30
N ASP A 755 1.80 -12.91 -4.49
CA ASP A 755 1.60 -12.40 -3.13
C ASP A 755 1.85 -10.89 -3.07
N GLY A 756 0.97 -10.13 -2.42
CA GLY A 756 1.11 -8.71 -2.11
C GLY A 756 0.44 -8.32 -0.80
N PHE A 757 0.34 -7.03 -0.53
CA PHE A 757 -0.30 -6.47 0.67
C PHE A 757 -1.19 -5.27 0.34
N ASP A 758 -2.38 -5.21 0.94
CA ASP A 758 -3.23 -4.01 0.93
C ASP A 758 -2.58 -2.86 1.74
N PRO A 759 -3.14 -1.64 1.71
CA PRO A 759 -2.64 -0.51 2.51
C PRO A 759 -2.66 -0.73 4.03
N ASN A 760 -3.49 -1.65 4.54
CA ASN A 760 -3.56 -2.03 5.95
C ASN A 760 -2.48 -3.06 6.35
N GLY A 761 -1.76 -3.64 5.39
CA GLY A 761 -0.82 -4.75 5.60
C GLY A 761 -1.48 -6.13 5.64
N THR A 762 -2.72 -6.27 5.19
CA THR A 762 -3.40 -7.54 4.93
C THR A 762 -2.79 -8.19 3.69
N PRO A 763 -2.41 -9.49 3.72
CA PRO A 763 -1.98 -10.18 2.51
C PRO A 763 -3.11 -10.25 1.47
N VAL A 764 -2.77 -9.96 0.22
CA VAL A 764 -3.59 -10.21 -0.97
C VAL A 764 -2.84 -11.24 -1.79
N THR A 765 -3.49 -12.35 -2.15
CA THR A 765 -2.83 -13.48 -2.80
C THR A 765 -3.78 -14.14 -3.79
N ASP A 766 -3.25 -14.56 -4.93
CA ASP A 766 -3.99 -15.21 -6.01
C ASP A 766 -3.09 -16.22 -6.73
N ASP A 767 -3.65 -17.38 -7.07
CA ASP A 767 -2.98 -18.44 -7.84
C ASP A 767 -3.39 -18.34 -9.31
N SER A 768 -2.44 -18.51 -10.23
CA SER A 768 -2.64 -18.27 -11.66
C SER A 768 -3.80 -19.06 -12.29
N ASP A 769 -4.60 -18.37 -13.11
CA ASP A 769 -5.59 -18.90 -14.04
C ASP A 769 -4.96 -19.35 -15.37
N ASP A 770 -5.49 -20.42 -15.98
CA ASP A 770 -5.24 -20.80 -17.37
C ASP A 770 -6.22 -20.05 -18.32
N PRO A 771 -5.73 -19.24 -19.28
CA PRO A 771 -6.58 -18.41 -20.15
C PRO A 771 -7.44 -19.20 -21.15
N ASP A 772 -7.14 -20.48 -21.40
CA ASP A 772 -7.94 -21.35 -22.28
C ASP A 772 -9.06 -22.08 -21.50
N THR A 773 -9.17 -21.92 -20.18
CA THR A 773 -10.31 -22.40 -19.36
C THR A 773 -11.04 -21.26 -18.61
N PRO A 774 -12.29 -21.50 -18.15
CA PRO A 774 -13.09 -20.53 -17.39
C PRO A 774 -13.11 -20.80 -15.88
N ALA A 775 -12.17 -21.59 -15.35
CA ALA A 775 -12.10 -21.93 -13.93
C ALA A 775 -11.03 -21.07 -13.22
N PRO A 776 -11.36 -20.36 -12.12
CA PRO A 776 -10.36 -19.57 -11.41
C PRO A 776 -9.41 -20.45 -10.60
N ASN A 777 -8.15 -20.01 -10.53
CA ASN A 777 -7.01 -20.61 -9.85
C ASN A 777 -6.75 -22.05 -10.31
N ASP A 778 -6.82 -22.30 -11.63
CA ASP A 778 -6.48 -23.59 -12.24
C ASP A 778 -5.07 -23.59 -12.90
N PRO A 779 -4.30 -24.70 -12.81
CA PRO A 779 -2.96 -24.73 -13.38
C PRO A 779 -3.00 -24.63 -14.90
N THR A 780 -2.13 -23.80 -15.49
CA THR A 780 -1.90 -23.78 -16.95
C THR A 780 -1.44 -25.16 -17.43
N VAL A 781 -2.11 -25.75 -18.42
CA VAL A 781 -1.79 -27.10 -18.94
C VAL A 781 -1.30 -27.07 -20.39
N THR A 782 0.01 -27.23 -20.56
CA THR A 782 0.63 -27.47 -21.87
C THR A 782 0.36 -28.90 -22.35
N ASP A 783 -0.41 -29.08 -23.42
CA ASP A 783 -0.52 -30.36 -24.14
C ASP A 783 0.82 -30.71 -24.83
N LEU A 784 1.33 -31.93 -24.61
CA LEU A 784 2.62 -32.40 -25.13
C LEU A 784 2.41 -33.53 -26.17
N PRO A 785 2.46 -33.23 -27.49
CA PRO A 785 2.13 -34.21 -28.53
C PRO A 785 3.08 -35.41 -28.55
N GLN A 786 2.52 -36.59 -28.26
CA GLN A 786 3.21 -37.87 -28.26
C GLN A 786 3.20 -38.51 -29.65
N ASN A 787 4.38 -38.87 -30.17
CA ASN A 787 4.58 -39.64 -31.39
C ASN A 787 5.42 -40.88 -31.07
N PRO A 788 4.82 -41.97 -30.56
CA PRO A 788 5.51 -43.25 -30.35
C PRO A 788 5.82 -43.94 -31.67
N GLU A 789 7.07 -44.36 -31.86
CA GLU A 789 7.54 -44.97 -33.12
C GLU A 789 8.71 -45.92 -32.83
N LEU A 790 8.69 -47.09 -33.46
CA LEU A 790 9.81 -48.03 -33.52
C LEU A 790 10.27 -48.15 -34.97
N THR A 791 11.57 -48.39 -35.17
CA THR A 791 12.12 -48.84 -36.46
C THR A 791 12.95 -50.10 -36.25
N VAL A 792 12.75 -51.11 -37.07
CA VAL A 792 13.45 -52.40 -37.01
C VAL A 792 14.32 -52.59 -38.26
N GLU A 793 15.64 -52.52 -38.10
CA GLU A 793 16.61 -52.86 -39.17
C GLU A 793 17.01 -54.34 -39.06
N LYS A 794 17.07 -55.09 -40.16
CA LYS A 794 17.49 -56.50 -40.15
C LYS A 794 18.52 -56.83 -41.23
N VAL A 795 19.76 -57.06 -40.78
CA VAL A 795 20.91 -57.46 -41.60
C VAL A 795 21.07 -58.98 -41.57
N ASP A 796 21.36 -59.59 -42.71
CA ASP A 796 21.74 -61.00 -42.85
C ASP A 796 23.24 -61.18 -43.18
N ALA A 797 23.75 -62.40 -42.98
CA ALA A 797 25.10 -62.79 -43.37
C ALA A 797 25.19 -64.30 -43.62
N LEU A 798 25.66 -64.70 -44.81
CA LEU A 798 25.92 -66.10 -45.13
C LEU A 798 27.16 -66.64 -44.39
N ASN A 799 27.02 -67.83 -43.80
CA ASN A 799 28.05 -68.50 -43.02
C ASN A 799 28.20 -69.98 -43.47
N ASP A 800 29.11 -70.19 -44.43
CA ASP A 800 29.40 -71.47 -45.11
C ASP A 800 30.46 -72.34 -44.39
N GLY A 801 30.81 -72.00 -43.14
CA GLY A 801 31.88 -72.64 -42.37
C GLY A 801 33.29 -72.58 -43.00
N GLY A 802 33.45 -71.97 -44.18
CA GLY A 802 34.63 -72.05 -45.03
C GLY A 802 34.81 -73.37 -45.79
N ASP A 803 33.79 -74.22 -45.93
CA ASP A 803 33.86 -75.43 -46.79
C ASP A 803 33.01 -75.37 -48.08
N GLY A 804 32.03 -74.46 -48.16
CA GLY A 804 31.41 -74.00 -49.40
C GLY A 804 29.89 -74.21 -49.44
N LEU A 805 29.16 -73.13 -49.72
CA LEU A 805 27.75 -72.97 -49.41
C LEU A 805 26.82 -74.14 -49.84
N GLN A 806 26.33 -74.88 -48.84
CA GLN A 806 25.60 -76.15 -48.95
C GLN A 806 24.44 -76.28 -47.95
N ALA A 807 23.57 -77.28 -48.15
CA ALA A 807 22.44 -77.54 -47.27
C ALA A 807 22.88 -78.07 -45.90
N GLY A 808 22.66 -77.27 -44.85
CA GLY A 808 23.17 -77.48 -43.49
C GLY A 808 23.87 -76.26 -42.90
N ASP A 809 24.27 -75.31 -43.75
CA ASP A 809 24.93 -74.05 -43.38
C ASP A 809 23.94 -73.02 -42.79
N PHE A 810 24.41 -71.82 -42.46
CA PHE A 810 23.63 -70.82 -41.73
C PHE A 810 23.53 -69.47 -42.45
N ILE A 811 22.40 -68.80 -42.24
CA ILE A 811 22.28 -67.34 -42.34
C ILE A 811 22.31 -66.82 -40.91
N ASP A 812 23.33 -66.05 -40.55
CA ASP A 812 23.40 -65.31 -39.28
C ASP A 812 22.67 -63.96 -39.45
N TYR A 813 21.68 -63.68 -38.61
CA TYR A 813 20.93 -62.43 -38.64
C TYR A 813 21.28 -61.51 -37.47
N THR A 814 21.28 -60.20 -37.73
CA THR A 814 21.35 -59.13 -36.73
C THR A 814 20.17 -58.19 -36.92
N ILE A 815 19.24 -58.19 -35.95
CA ILE A 815 18.07 -57.31 -35.90
C ILE A 815 18.38 -56.18 -34.91
N THR A 816 18.21 -54.92 -35.28
CA THR A 816 18.31 -53.76 -34.39
C THR A 816 16.99 -53.02 -34.34
N VAL A 817 16.36 -53.00 -33.16
CA VAL A 817 15.15 -52.20 -32.90
C VAL A 817 15.57 -50.91 -32.23
N THR A 818 15.14 -49.77 -32.78
CA THR A 818 15.38 -48.44 -32.22
C THR A 818 14.05 -47.75 -31.94
N ASN A 819 13.93 -47.04 -30.81
CA ASN A 819 12.82 -46.13 -30.57
C ASN A 819 13.12 -44.77 -31.24
N THR A 820 12.47 -44.49 -32.36
CA THR A 820 12.58 -43.23 -33.11
C THR A 820 11.53 -42.19 -32.68
N GLY A 821 10.53 -42.61 -31.90
CA GLY A 821 9.51 -41.72 -31.35
C GLY A 821 10.00 -40.87 -30.18
N ASN A 822 9.19 -39.89 -29.76
CA ASN A 822 9.55 -38.96 -28.68
C ASN A 822 9.12 -39.41 -27.27
N VAL A 823 8.47 -40.57 -27.14
CA VAL A 823 8.06 -41.17 -25.87
C VAL A 823 8.74 -42.51 -25.64
N SER A 824 8.91 -42.91 -24.38
CA SER A 824 9.53 -44.20 -24.05
C SER A 824 8.59 -45.37 -24.37
N VAL A 825 9.00 -46.25 -25.28
CA VAL A 825 8.26 -47.48 -25.62
C VAL A 825 8.65 -48.60 -24.65
N SER A 826 7.66 -49.16 -23.96
CA SER A 826 7.82 -50.13 -22.87
C SER A 826 7.48 -51.55 -23.28
N GLY A 827 8.10 -52.53 -22.63
CA GLY A 827 7.81 -53.95 -22.84
C GLY A 827 8.24 -54.50 -24.21
N VAL A 828 9.12 -53.79 -24.93
CA VAL A 828 9.59 -54.12 -26.29
C VAL A 828 10.13 -55.55 -26.35
N THR A 829 9.52 -56.37 -27.20
CA THR A 829 9.88 -57.75 -27.50
C THR A 829 10.03 -57.95 -29.01
N VAL A 830 11.11 -58.63 -29.41
CA VAL A 830 11.33 -59.04 -30.80
C VAL A 830 10.85 -60.48 -30.99
N THR A 831 10.14 -60.73 -32.08
CA THR A 831 9.74 -62.08 -32.50
C THR A 831 10.12 -62.31 -33.97
N ASP A 832 10.65 -63.49 -34.24
CA ASP A 832 10.94 -63.96 -35.59
C ASP A 832 10.61 -65.47 -35.59
N PRO A 833 9.80 -65.98 -36.54
CA PRO A 833 9.35 -67.36 -36.54
C PRO A 833 10.31 -68.33 -37.25
N ASP A 834 11.29 -67.85 -38.01
CA ASP A 834 12.23 -68.66 -38.80
C ASP A 834 13.66 -68.66 -38.21
N ILE A 835 13.99 -67.65 -37.39
CA ILE A 835 15.24 -67.61 -36.62
C ILE A 835 15.22 -68.61 -35.46
N SER A 836 16.23 -69.47 -35.45
CA SER A 836 16.63 -70.27 -34.30
C SER A 836 17.66 -69.53 -33.43
N GLY A 837 17.63 -69.81 -32.12
CA GLY A 837 18.68 -69.37 -31.20
C GLY A 837 18.71 -67.88 -30.87
N MET A 838 17.65 -67.11 -31.17
CA MET A 838 17.62 -65.66 -30.97
C MET A 838 17.96 -65.23 -29.53
N VAL A 839 18.90 -64.30 -29.39
CA VAL A 839 19.29 -63.65 -28.12
C VAL A 839 19.41 -62.14 -28.32
N CYS A 840 18.71 -61.37 -27.48
CA CYS A 840 18.75 -59.91 -27.49
C CYS A 840 19.68 -59.33 -26.41
N PHE A 841 20.37 -58.25 -26.75
CA PHE A 841 21.17 -57.44 -25.84
C PHE A 841 20.83 -55.94 -25.97
N PRO A 842 20.34 -55.28 -24.90
CA PRO A 842 19.98 -55.85 -23.61
C PRO A 842 18.79 -56.84 -23.72
N ALA A 843 18.53 -57.62 -22.68
CA ALA A 843 17.54 -58.69 -22.74
C ALA A 843 16.09 -58.14 -22.74
N THR A 844 15.28 -58.58 -23.70
CA THR A 844 13.84 -58.28 -23.81
C THR A 844 12.99 -59.14 -22.87
N PRO A 845 11.82 -58.69 -22.39
CA PRO A 845 11.18 -57.39 -22.65
C PRO A 845 11.95 -56.21 -22.05
N ILE A 846 12.09 -55.12 -22.79
CA ILE A 846 12.86 -53.93 -22.40
C ILE A 846 11.98 -52.66 -22.52
N THR A 847 12.36 -51.56 -21.86
CA THR A 847 11.84 -50.22 -22.19
C THR A 847 12.96 -49.46 -22.89
N LEU A 848 12.66 -48.85 -24.03
CA LEU A 848 13.57 -47.99 -24.79
C LEU A 848 13.12 -46.53 -24.61
N ALA A 849 13.99 -45.65 -24.12
CA ALA A 849 13.80 -44.21 -24.26
C ALA A 849 14.01 -43.79 -25.74
N PRO A 850 13.58 -42.58 -26.15
CA PRO A 850 13.89 -42.04 -27.48
C PRO A 850 15.39 -42.14 -27.81
N GLY A 851 15.71 -42.66 -28.98
CA GLY A 851 17.08 -42.92 -29.44
C GLY A 851 17.79 -44.12 -28.81
N GLU A 852 17.18 -44.85 -27.86
CA GLU A 852 17.73 -46.12 -27.38
C GLU A 852 17.37 -47.29 -28.31
N SER A 853 18.24 -48.29 -28.35
CA SER A 853 18.07 -49.48 -29.19
C SER A 853 18.37 -50.80 -28.45
N VAL A 854 17.82 -51.89 -28.98
CA VAL A 854 18.14 -53.27 -28.60
C VAL A 854 18.51 -54.06 -29.85
N THR A 855 19.62 -54.81 -29.78
CA THR A 855 20.08 -55.66 -30.88
C THR A 855 19.87 -57.13 -30.54
N CYS A 856 19.22 -57.88 -31.42
CA CYS A 856 19.01 -59.32 -31.33
C CYS A 856 19.80 -60.05 -32.41
N VAL A 857 20.43 -61.16 -32.06
CA VAL A 857 21.16 -62.03 -32.99
C VAL A 857 20.65 -63.45 -32.93
N GLY A 858 20.61 -64.14 -34.07
CA GLY A 858 20.18 -65.53 -34.20
C GLY A 858 20.48 -66.05 -35.61
N PHE A 859 20.07 -67.28 -35.94
CA PHE A 859 20.39 -67.90 -37.23
C PHE A 859 19.22 -68.69 -37.83
N HIS A 860 19.13 -68.71 -39.16
CA HIS A 860 18.37 -69.72 -39.91
C HIS A 860 19.33 -70.81 -40.43
N GLN A 861 18.89 -72.08 -40.48
CA GLN A 861 19.71 -73.18 -41.04
C GLN A 861 19.23 -73.55 -42.44
N LEU A 862 20.07 -73.26 -43.44
CA LEU A 862 19.77 -73.43 -44.86
C LEU A 862 19.43 -74.87 -45.22
N THR A 863 18.31 -75.06 -45.93
CA THR A 863 17.85 -76.35 -46.40
C THR A 863 17.95 -76.47 -47.92
N LEU A 864 17.86 -77.69 -48.45
CA LEU A 864 17.78 -77.92 -49.89
C LEU A 864 16.54 -77.27 -50.55
N ALA A 865 15.52 -76.85 -49.79
CA ALA A 865 14.40 -76.09 -50.32
C ALA A 865 14.83 -74.65 -50.68
N ASP A 866 15.64 -74.01 -49.83
CA ASP A 866 16.13 -72.65 -50.00
C ASP A 866 17.10 -72.56 -51.19
N PHE A 867 18.07 -73.48 -51.28
CA PHE A 867 18.93 -73.60 -52.48
C PHE A 867 18.11 -73.83 -53.75
N ASN A 868 17.06 -74.65 -53.73
CA ASN A 868 16.20 -74.87 -54.89
C ASN A 868 15.31 -73.66 -55.21
N ALA A 869 15.02 -72.77 -54.25
CA ALA A 869 14.34 -71.49 -54.48
C ALA A 869 15.31 -70.41 -55.03
N GLY A 870 16.60 -70.51 -54.71
CA GLY A 870 17.64 -69.56 -55.11
C GLY A 870 17.76 -68.33 -54.19
N PHE A 871 16.93 -68.26 -53.15
CA PHE A 871 16.96 -67.24 -52.12
C PHE A 871 16.27 -67.78 -50.85
N HIS A 872 16.49 -67.11 -49.73
CA HIS A 872 15.70 -67.22 -48.50
C HIS A 872 15.19 -65.82 -48.11
N SER A 873 14.05 -65.71 -47.43
CA SER A 873 13.39 -64.42 -47.16
C SER A 873 12.68 -64.43 -45.81
N ASN A 874 12.97 -63.46 -44.94
CA ASN A 874 12.56 -63.54 -43.54
C ASN A 874 12.27 -62.16 -42.88
N THR A 875 11.13 -62.02 -42.21
CA THR A 875 10.71 -60.82 -41.45
C THR A 875 10.76 -61.05 -39.94
N ALA A 876 11.24 -60.08 -39.18
CA ALA A 876 11.10 -60.03 -37.71
C ALA A 876 10.17 -58.89 -37.30
N THR A 877 9.35 -59.08 -36.27
CA THR A 877 8.42 -58.07 -35.73
C THR A 877 8.90 -57.61 -34.35
N ALA A 878 8.87 -56.30 -34.08
CA ALA A 878 9.08 -55.75 -32.74
C ALA A 878 7.77 -55.17 -32.18
N ASP A 879 7.29 -55.74 -31.08
CA ASP A 879 6.08 -55.28 -30.36
C ASP A 879 6.45 -54.60 -29.04
N GLY A 880 5.87 -53.44 -28.74
CA GLY A 880 5.96 -52.74 -27.46
C GLY A 880 4.69 -51.92 -27.15
N PHE A 881 4.76 -51.06 -26.13
CA PHE A 881 3.63 -50.21 -25.70
C PHE A 881 4.07 -48.78 -25.39
N ASP A 882 3.34 -47.79 -25.86
CA ASP A 882 3.52 -46.38 -25.49
C ASP A 882 3.18 -46.15 -23.99
N PRO A 883 3.41 -44.93 -23.43
CA PRO A 883 3.05 -44.62 -22.05
C PRO A 883 1.56 -44.76 -21.70
N ASN A 884 0.65 -44.70 -22.69
CA ASN A 884 -0.79 -44.87 -22.52
C ASN A 884 -1.23 -46.35 -22.56
N GLY A 885 -0.33 -47.26 -22.94
CA GLY A 885 -0.63 -48.68 -23.17
C GLY A 885 -1.15 -48.98 -24.59
N THR A 886 -1.01 -48.05 -25.54
CA THR A 886 -1.24 -48.30 -26.97
C THR A 886 -0.12 -49.20 -27.51
N PRO A 887 -0.41 -50.29 -28.24
CA PRO A 887 0.62 -51.07 -28.91
C PRO A 887 1.39 -50.23 -29.93
N VAL A 888 2.71 -50.35 -29.90
CA VAL A 888 3.64 -49.85 -30.93
C VAL A 888 4.26 -51.08 -31.57
N THR A 889 4.17 -51.21 -32.88
CA THR A 889 4.59 -52.42 -33.61
C THR A 889 5.20 -52.01 -34.95
N ASP A 890 6.26 -52.69 -35.35
CA ASP A 890 6.97 -52.47 -36.61
C ASP A 890 7.58 -53.80 -37.10
N ASP A 891 7.50 -54.05 -38.40
CA ASP A 891 8.10 -55.21 -39.08
C ASP A 891 9.43 -54.80 -39.72
N SER A 892 10.44 -55.67 -39.66
CA SER A 892 11.80 -55.38 -40.09
C SER A 892 11.93 -54.92 -41.54
N ASP A 893 12.70 -53.85 -41.76
CA ASP A 893 13.22 -53.38 -43.05
C ASP A 893 14.45 -54.20 -43.49
N ASP A 894 14.60 -54.44 -44.79
CA ASP A 894 15.84 -54.87 -45.44
C ASP A 894 16.71 -53.64 -45.80
N PRO A 895 17.90 -53.47 -45.19
CA PRO A 895 18.74 -52.28 -45.38
C PRO A 895 19.37 -52.14 -46.77
N ASP A 896 19.34 -53.18 -47.62
CA ASP A 896 19.75 -53.09 -49.03
C ASP A 896 18.60 -52.60 -49.95
N THR A 897 17.38 -52.39 -49.43
CA THR A 897 16.26 -51.76 -50.15
C THR A 897 15.71 -50.50 -49.44
N PRO A 898 14.97 -49.61 -50.16
CA PRO A 898 14.38 -48.40 -49.60
C PRO A 898 12.86 -48.55 -49.29
N ALA A 899 12.34 -49.77 -49.20
CA ALA A 899 10.92 -50.03 -48.94
C ALA A 899 10.70 -50.40 -47.47
N PRO A 900 9.84 -49.69 -46.72
CA PRO A 900 9.61 -50.03 -45.32
C PRO A 900 8.78 -51.30 -45.14
N ASN A 901 9.09 -52.04 -44.07
CA ASN A 901 8.49 -53.29 -43.65
C ASN A 901 8.57 -54.38 -44.75
N ASP A 902 9.73 -54.48 -45.43
CA ASP A 902 10.02 -55.51 -46.43
C ASP A 902 10.94 -56.63 -45.89
N PRO A 903 10.70 -57.91 -46.27
CA PRO A 903 11.46 -59.02 -45.71
C PRO A 903 12.90 -59.02 -46.21
N THR A 904 13.89 -59.15 -45.32
CA THR A 904 15.30 -59.36 -45.69
C THR A 904 15.44 -60.54 -46.67
N VAL A 905 16.05 -60.34 -47.84
CA VAL A 905 16.21 -61.38 -48.87
C VAL A 905 17.67 -61.78 -49.07
N THR A 906 18.06 -62.92 -48.50
CA THR A 906 19.34 -63.55 -48.76
C THR A 906 19.32 -64.30 -50.09
N ASP A 907 19.94 -63.75 -51.14
CA ASP A 907 20.19 -64.46 -52.41
C ASP A 907 21.16 -65.64 -52.20
N LEU A 908 20.82 -66.83 -52.74
CA LEU A 908 21.59 -68.07 -52.55
C LEU A 908 22.20 -68.55 -53.88
N PRO A 909 23.54 -68.48 -54.05
CA PRO A 909 24.21 -68.94 -55.26
C PRO A 909 23.95 -70.42 -55.60
N GLN A 910 23.15 -70.62 -56.65
CA GLN A 910 22.89 -71.94 -57.22
C GLN A 910 24.05 -72.37 -58.13
N ASN A 911 24.71 -73.47 -57.78
CA ASN A 911 25.79 -74.08 -58.56
C ASN A 911 25.38 -75.51 -58.95
N PRO A 912 24.56 -75.71 -59.99
CA PRO A 912 24.22 -77.03 -60.52
C PRO A 912 25.40 -77.64 -61.29
N GLU A 913 25.76 -78.89 -60.96
CA GLU A 913 26.86 -79.60 -61.61
C GLU A 913 26.55 -81.11 -61.68
N LEU A 914 26.83 -81.73 -62.83
CA LEU A 914 26.87 -83.17 -63.00
C LEU A 914 28.34 -83.58 -63.25
N VAL A 915 28.71 -84.76 -62.74
CA VAL A 915 29.97 -85.44 -63.04
C VAL A 915 29.65 -86.86 -63.51
N VAL A 916 30.17 -87.26 -64.66
CA VAL A 916 29.92 -88.56 -65.30
C VAL A 916 31.21 -89.37 -65.41
N GLU A 917 31.33 -90.44 -64.64
CA GLU A 917 32.43 -91.42 -64.74
C GLU A 917 32.00 -92.60 -65.63
N LYS A 918 32.86 -93.09 -66.53
CA LYS A 918 32.55 -94.26 -67.39
C LYS A 918 33.68 -95.28 -67.41
N VAL A 919 33.37 -96.47 -66.92
CA VAL A 919 34.27 -97.64 -66.87
C VAL A 919 33.86 -98.67 -67.91
N ASP A 920 34.83 -99.27 -68.58
CA ASP A 920 34.66 -100.40 -69.50
C ASP A 920 35.16 -101.73 -68.92
N ALA A 921 34.75 -102.84 -69.54
CA ALA A 921 35.26 -104.17 -69.27
C ALA A 921 35.14 -105.06 -70.52
N LEU A 922 36.28 -105.43 -71.11
CA LEU A 922 36.34 -106.41 -72.19
C LEU A 922 35.90 -107.81 -71.70
N ASN A 923 35.00 -108.44 -72.46
CA ASN A 923 34.36 -109.71 -72.12
C ASN A 923 34.43 -110.66 -73.33
N ASP A 924 35.55 -111.39 -73.42
CA ASP A 924 35.96 -112.28 -74.53
C ASP A 924 35.41 -113.72 -74.41
N GLY A 925 34.40 -113.93 -73.56
CA GLY A 925 33.83 -115.26 -73.26
C GLY A 925 34.79 -116.28 -72.64
N GLY A 926 36.10 -115.97 -72.52
CA GLY A 926 37.18 -116.91 -72.25
C GLY A 926 37.57 -117.80 -73.43
N ASP A 927 37.14 -117.53 -74.68
CA ASP A 927 37.64 -118.21 -75.89
C ASP A 927 38.60 -117.38 -76.75
N GLY A 928 38.66 -116.07 -76.50
CA GLY A 928 39.78 -115.19 -76.88
C GLY A 928 39.43 -114.20 -78.00
N LEU A 929 39.87 -112.94 -77.82
CA LEU A 929 39.43 -111.77 -78.57
C LEU A 929 39.11 -112.00 -80.06
N GLN A 930 37.82 -111.99 -80.39
CA GLN A 930 37.25 -112.25 -81.71
C GLN A 930 36.03 -111.35 -82.01
N ALA A 931 35.65 -111.23 -83.28
CA ALA A 931 34.50 -110.44 -83.69
C ALA A 931 33.17 -111.08 -83.22
N GLY A 932 32.47 -110.40 -82.33
CA GLY A 932 31.27 -110.89 -81.63
C GLY A 932 31.34 -110.77 -80.11
N ASP A 933 32.54 -110.56 -79.56
CA ASP A 933 32.78 -110.34 -78.12
C ASP A 933 32.15 -109.03 -77.62
N LEU A 934 32.01 -108.89 -76.30
CA LEU A 934 31.39 -107.72 -75.70
C LEU A 934 32.41 -106.80 -75.03
N ILE A 935 32.09 -105.51 -74.99
CA ILE A 935 32.61 -104.59 -73.98
C ILE A 935 31.42 -104.16 -73.14
N ASP A 936 31.40 -104.58 -71.87
CA ASP A 936 30.41 -104.16 -70.88
C ASP A 936 30.83 -102.80 -70.30
N TYR A 937 29.91 -101.83 -70.20
CA TYR A 937 30.17 -100.50 -69.68
C TYR A 937 29.29 -100.18 -68.46
N SER A 938 29.86 -99.40 -67.52
CA SER A 938 29.17 -98.82 -66.38
C SER A 938 29.42 -97.32 -66.33
N ILE A 939 28.34 -96.53 -66.40
CA ILE A 939 28.35 -95.07 -66.37
C ILE A 939 27.75 -94.61 -65.03
N THR A 940 28.52 -93.89 -64.22
CA THR A 940 28.08 -93.31 -62.94
C THR A 940 27.90 -91.81 -63.09
N VAL A 941 26.66 -91.34 -62.99
CA VAL A 941 26.32 -89.90 -62.94
C VAL A 941 26.16 -89.48 -61.50
N THR A 942 26.83 -88.41 -61.09
CA THR A 942 26.74 -87.80 -59.75
C THR A 942 26.28 -86.36 -59.88
N ASN A 943 25.35 -85.91 -59.03
CA ASN A 943 25.12 -84.48 -58.83
C ASN A 943 26.10 -83.97 -57.75
N SER A 944 27.12 -83.23 -58.17
CA SER A 944 28.10 -82.58 -57.30
C SER A 944 27.71 -81.14 -56.91
N GLY A 945 26.70 -80.57 -57.56
CA GLY A 945 26.18 -79.24 -57.28
C GLY A 945 25.37 -79.13 -55.99
N ASN A 946 25.01 -77.91 -55.60
CA ASN A 946 24.26 -77.61 -54.35
C ASN A 946 22.73 -77.57 -54.53
N VAL A 947 22.21 -77.76 -55.76
CA VAL A 947 20.78 -77.78 -56.09
C VAL A 947 20.32 -79.15 -56.63
N SER A 948 19.03 -79.41 -56.61
CA SER A 948 18.45 -80.64 -57.17
C SER A 948 18.39 -80.57 -58.70
N ILE A 949 19.02 -81.53 -59.38
CA ILE A 949 18.99 -81.63 -60.84
C ILE A 949 17.91 -82.64 -61.24
N SER A 950 16.91 -82.15 -61.96
CA SER A 950 15.72 -82.89 -62.40
C SER A 950 15.85 -83.41 -63.83
N GLY A 951 15.00 -84.37 -64.19
CA GLY A 951 14.94 -84.91 -65.55
C GLY A 951 16.18 -85.68 -66.03
N VAL A 952 17.12 -86.04 -65.14
CA VAL A 952 18.44 -86.57 -65.53
C VAL A 952 18.30 -87.84 -66.36
N THR A 953 18.89 -87.83 -67.55
CA THR A 953 18.95 -88.94 -68.52
C THR A 953 20.38 -89.16 -68.97
N VAL A 954 20.71 -90.40 -69.36
CA VAL A 954 22.02 -90.74 -69.94
C VAL A 954 21.82 -91.21 -71.38
N THR A 955 22.61 -90.65 -72.29
CA THR A 955 22.62 -91.00 -73.71
C THR A 955 24.00 -91.53 -74.09
N ASP A 956 24.03 -92.76 -74.57
CA ASP A 956 25.13 -93.35 -75.31
C ASP A 956 24.53 -93.94 -76.60
N PRO A 957 24.95 -93.49 -77.80
CA PRO A 957 24.35 -93.93 -79.07
C PRO A 957 24.93 -95.23 -79.61
N GLU A 958 26.03 -95.74 -79.04
CA GLU A 958 26.76 -96.92 -79.54
C GLU A 958 26.50 -98.15 -78.64
N LEU A 959 26.15 -97.95 -77.37
CA LEU A 959 25.74 -99.02 -76.46
C LEU A 959 24.33 -99.58 -76.74
N SER A 960 24.27 -100.91 -76.73
CA SER A 960 23.03 -101.67 -76.64
C SER A 960 22.65 -101.93 -75.18
N GLY A 961 21.35 -102.02 -74.91
CA GLY A 961 20.83 -102.50 -73.62
C GLY A 961 20.97 -101.54 -72.43
N LEU A 962 21.22 -100.25 -72.66
CA LEU A 962 21.41 -99.23 -71.62
C LEU A 962 20.24 -99.19 -70.60
N ILE A 963 20.53 -99.47 -69.32
CA ILE A 963 19.56 -99.49 -68.20
C ILE A 963 20.12 -98.70 -67.02
N CYS A 964 19.38 -97.70 -66.53
CA CYS A 964 19.76 -96.84 -65.40
C CYS A 964 19.04 -97.19 -64.09
N VAL A 965 19.73 -96.99 -62.97
CA VAL A 965 19.20 -97.07 -61.59
C VAL A 965 19.68 -95.84 -60.79
N PRO A 966 18.77 -94.97 -60.29
CA PRO A 966 17.33 -94.94 -60.52
C PRO A 966 16.96 -94.86 -62.01
N SER A 967 15.73 -95.24 -62.35
CA SER A 967 15.27 -95.29 -63.75
C SER A 967 15.16 -93.88 -64.34
N ALA A 968 15.98 -93.59 -65.34
CA ALA A 968 15.92 -92.35 -66.10
C ALA A 968 14.55 -92.16 -66.81
N PRO A 969 14.01 -90.92 -66.92
CA PRO A 969 14.53 -89.69 -66.33
C PRO A 969 14.39 -89.65 -64.81
N ALA A 970 15.47 -89.32 -64.12
CA ALA A 970 15.56 -89.28 -62.66
C ALA A 970 15.55 -87.85 -62.11
N THR A 971 15.64 -87.71 -60.79
CA THR A 971 16.02 -86.44 -60.13
C THR A 971 17.08 -86.79 -59.11
N LEU A 972 18.20 -86.08 -59.15
CA LEU A 972 19.33 -86.26 -58.26
C LEU A 972 19.45 -85.01 -57.39
N ASN A 973 19.28 -85.18 -56.08
CA ASN A 973 19.66 -84.14 -55.12
C ASN A 973 21.20 -84.10 -54.98
N PRO A 974 21.78 -83.04 -54.39
CA PRO A 974 23.22 -82.97 -54.09
C PRO A 974 23.77 -84.25 -53.46
N GLY A 975 24.89 -84.74 -53.98
CA GLY A 975 25.55 -85.97 -53.54
C GLY A 975 24.84 -87.29 -53.92
N GLN A 976 23.74 -87.24 -54.69
CA GLN A 976 23.07 -88.45 -55.19
C GLN A 976 23.64 -88.90 -56.53
N THR A 977 23.61 -90.22 -56.75
CA THR A 977 24.14 -90.87 -57.95
C THR A 977 23.10 -91.69 -58.70
N MET A 978 23.35 -91.88 -59.99
CA MET A 978 22.63 -92.80 -60.88
C MET A 978 23.65 -93.61 -61.68
N VAL A 979 23.48 -94.93 -61.69
CA VAL A 979 24.37 -95.85 -62.43
C VAL A 979 23.60 -96.45 -63.61
N CYS A 980 24.17 -96.35 -64.80
CA CYS A 980 23.63 -96.92 -66.03
C CYS A 980 24.60 -97.96 -66.61
N THR A 981 24.12 -99.15 -66.95
CA THR A 981 24.93 -100.20 -67.59
C THR A 981 24.42 -100.54 -68.98
N GLY A 982 25.33 -100.84 -69.91
CA GLY A 982 25.06 -101.21 -71.30
C GLY A 982 26.28 -101.88 -71.93
N PHE A 983 26.18 -102.37 -73.17
CA PHE A 983 27.28 -103.10 -73.82
C PHE A 983 27.45 -102.75 -75.30
N TYR A 984 28.69 -102.78 -75.79
CA TYR A 984 29.02 -102.77 -77.22
C TYR A 984 29.35 -104.19 -77.71
N VAL A 985 29.18 -104.45 -79.01
CA VAL A 985 29.50 -105.75 -79.64
C VAL A 985 30.63 -105.54 -80.64
N LEU A 986 31.80 -106.10 -80.36
CA LEU A 986 33.01 -105.89 -81.14
C LEU A 986 32.90 -106.44 -82.57
N THR A 987 33.33 -105.64 -83.53
CA THR A 987 33.48 -106.03 -84.93
C THR A 987 34.94 -106.32 -85.27
N GLN A 988 35.18 -107.01 -86.38
CA GLN A 988 36.55 -107.24 -86.88
C GLN A 988 37.29 -105.92 -87.17
N ALA A 989 36.58 -104.85 -87.52
CA ALA A 989 37.20 -103.55 -87.77
C ALA A 989 37.73 -102.88 -86.49
N ASP A 990 37.10 -103.14 -85.35
CA ASP A 990 37.51 -102.62 -84.05
C ASP A 990 38.78 -103.35 -83.57
N ILE A 991 38.82 -104.68 -83.74
CA ILE A 991 39.97 -105.53 -83.42
C ILE A 991 41.16 -105.21 -84.36
N ASP A 992 40.90 -105.04 -85.66
CA ASP A 992 41.91 -104.60 -86.64
C ASP A 992 42.43 -103.17 -86.35
N ALA A 993 41.68 -102.34 -85.60
CA ALA A 993 42.11 -101.02 -85.16
C ALA A 993 42.89 -101.00 -83.83
N GLY A 994 42.91 -102.12 -83.08
CA GLY A 994 43.70 -102.30 -81.86
C GLY A 994 43.18 -101.59 -80.60
N SER A 995 42.07 -100.86 -80.70
CA SER A 995 41.36 -100.24 -79.57
C SER A 995 39.97 -99.78 -79.99
N TYR A 996 39.02 -99.76 -79.06
CA TYR A 996 37.69 -99.18 -79.23
C TYR A 996 37.47 -98.06 -78.21
N SER A 997 36.82 -96.96 -78.61
CA SER A 997 36.70 -95.73 -77.81
C SER A 997 35.25 -95.25 -77.76
N ASN A 998 34.69 -95.01 -76.57
CA ASN A 998 33.26 -94.74 -76.43
C ASN A 998 32.91 -93.62 -75.43
N THR A 999 32.15 -92.60 -75.86
CA THR A 999 31.66 -91.48 -75.03
C THR A 999 30.18 -91.59 -74.67
N ALA A 1000 29.81 -91.32 -73.43
CA ALA A 1000 28.42 -91.10 -73.02
C ALA A 1000 28.19 -89.63 -72.63
N THR A 1001 26.93 -89.21 -72.50
CA THR A 1001 26.53 -87.90 -71.98
C THR A 1001 25.40 -88.05 -70.98
N ALA A 1002 25.37 -87.20 -69.95
CA ALA A 1002 24.24 -87.07 -69.04
C ALA A 1002 23.62 -85.67 -69.13
N ASP A 1003 22.32 -85.61 -69.37
CA ASP A 1003 21.55 -84.37 -69.52
C ASP A 1003 20.45 -84.30 -68.45
N GLY A 1004 20.35 -83.16 -67.76
CA GLY A 1004 19.30 -82.84 -66.79
C GLY A 1004 18.97 -81.34 -66.77
N PHE A 1005 18.20 -80.90 -65.76
CA PHE A 1005 17.77 -79.51 -65.60
C PHE A 1005 17.88 -79.04 -64.14
N ASP A 1006 18.42 -77.85 -63.92
CA ASP A 1006 18.43 -77.19 -62.61
C ASP A 1006 17.00 -76.78 -62.16
N PRO A 1007 16.80 -76.22 -60.94
CA PRO A 1007 15.49 -75.76 -60.48
C PRO A 1007 14.83 -74.68 -61.34
N ASN A 1008 15.60 -73.89 -62.10
CA ASN A 1008 15.11 -72.86 -63.01
C ASN A 1008 14.72 -73.41 -64.40
N GLY A 1009 15.07 -74.66 -64.70
CA GLY A 1009 14.93 -75.27 -66.02
C GLY A 1009 16.11 -75.00 -66.97
N THR A 1010 17.25 -74.53 -66.46
CA THR A 1010 18.51 -74.45 -67.21
C THR A 1010 19.04 -75.86 -67.46
N PRO A 1011 19.41 -76.25 -68.70
CA PRO A 1011 20.04 -77.54 -68.96
C PRO A 1011 21.39 -77.65 -68.24
N VAL A 1012 21.59 -78.77 -67.54
CA VAL A 1012 22.88 -79.21 -66.99
C VAL A 1012 23.31 -80.42 -67.80
N THR A 1013 24.51 -80.40 -68.36
CA THR A 1013 25.02 -81.47 -69.24
C THR A 1013 26.48 -81.72 -68.94
N ASP A 1014 26.87 -82.99 -68.94
CA ASP A 1014 28.27 -83.42 -68.78
C ASP A 1014 28.55 -84.67 -69.64
N GLY A 1015 29.75 -84.75 -70.19
CA GLY A 1015 30.26 -85.89 -70.94
C GLY A 1015 31.02 -86.86 -70.03
N SER A 1016 31.03 -88.14 -70.37
CA SER A 1016 31.77 -89.13 -69.58
C SER A 1016 33.28 -88.86 -69.56
N ASP A 1017 33.89 -88.95 -68.38
CA ASP A 1017 35.33 -89.09 -68.14
C ASP A 1017 35.74 -90.58 -68.13
N ASP A 1018 36.92 -90.90 -68.65
CA ASP A 1018 37.62 -92.17 -68.44
C ASP A 1018 38.48 -92.11 -67.15
N PRO A 1019 38.16 -92.87 -66.09
CA PRO A 1019 38.85 -92.78 -64.81
C PRO A 1019 40.31 -93.30 -64.80
N ASP A 1020 40.78 -93.96 -65.88
CA ASP A 1020 42.20 -94.27 -66.06
C ASP A 1020 43.00 -93.07 -66.63
N THR A 1021 42.34 -91.94 -66.97
CA THR A 1021 42.99 -90.67 -67.38
C THR A 1021 42.54 -89.46 -66.54
N PRO A 1022 43.33 -88.35 -66.52
CA PRO A 1022 43.00 -87.13 -65.80
C PRO A 1022 42.40 -86.02 -66.69
N ALA A 1023 41.90 -86.35 -67.88
CA ALA A 1023 41.34 -85.37 -68.83
C ALA A 1023 39.80 -85.42 -68.79
N PRO A 1024 39.10 -84.31 -68.50
CA PRO A 1024 37.64 -84.33 -68.44
C PRO A 1024 37.01 -84.45 -69.84
N ASN A 1025 35.88 -85.15 -69.90
CA ASN A 1025 35.03 -85.42 -71.05
C ASN A 1025 35.79 -86.14 -72.19
N ASP A 1026 36.66 -87.09 -71.82
CA ASP A 1026 37.45 -87.91 -72.75
C ASP A 1026 36.81 -89.30 -72.99
N PRO A 1027 37.06 -89.94 -74.15
CA PRO A 1027 36.43 -91.22 -74.46
C PRO A 1027 37.08 -92.35 -73.67
N THR A 1028 36.29 -93.20 -73.02
CA THR A 1028 36.78 -94.46 -72.42
C THR A 1028 37.37 -95.36 -73.52
N VAL A 1029 38.67 -95.70 -73.43
CA VAL A 1029 39.39 -96.44 -74.49
C VAL A 1029 39.76 -97.86 -74.07
N THR A 1030 38.97 -98.84 -74.52
CA THR A 1030 39.25 -100.27 -74.38
C THR A 1030 40.39 -100.71 -75.31
N PRO A 1031 41.54 -101.20 -74.80
CA PRO A 1031 42.63 -101.71 -75.64
C PRO A 1031 42.31 -103.12 -76.17
N LEU A 1032 42.48 -103.35 -77.47
CA LEU A 1032 42.17 -104.61 -78.14
C LEU A 1032 43.46 -105.27 -78.67
N PRO A 1033 44.12 -106.17 -77.92
CA PRO A 1033 45.45 -106.66 -78.27
C PRO A 1033 45.46 -107.52 -79.57
N PRO A 1034 46.23 -107.12 -80.60
CA PRO A 1034 46.34 -107.88 -81.85
C PRO A 1034 47.28 -109.08 -81.71
N ALA A 1035 46.87 -110.21 -82.28
CA ALA A 1035 47.61 -111.46 -82.36
C ALA A 1035 47.58 -112.00 -83.80
N PRO A 1036 48.39 -111.45 -84.73
CA PRO A 1036 48.47 -111.92 -86.11
C PRO A 1036 49.25 -113.24 -86.23
N GLU A 1037 48.73 -114.18 -87.02
CA GLU A 1037 49.39 -115.47 -87.28
C GLU A 1037 49.02 -115.99 -88.69
N LEU A 1038 49.98 -116.54 -89.41
CA LEU A 1038 49.76 -117.33 -90.63
C LEU A 1038 50.22 -118.77 -90.39
N THR A 1039 49.56 -119.71 -91.06
CA THR A 1039 49.97 -121.12 -91.15
C THR A 1039 50.02 -121.54 -92.63
N VAL A 1040 51.04 -122.31 -93.02
CA VAL A 1040 51.26 -122.74 -94.41
C VAL A 1040 51.40 -124.26 -94.52
N GLU A 1041 50.41 -124.93 -95.12
CA GLU A 1041 50.47 -126.36 -95.45
C GLU A 1041 50.93 -126.55 -96.91
N LYS A 1042 51.81 -127.52 -97.22
CA LYS A 1042 52.26 -127.81 -98.59
C LYS A 1042 52.27 -129.30 -98.92
N VAL A 1043 51.35 -129.68 -99.81
CA VAL A 1043 51.17 -131.05 -100.33
C VAL A 1043 51.86 -131.19 -101.69
N ASP A 1044 52.55 -132.30 -101.95
CA ASP A 1044 53.07 -132.68 -103.26
C ASP A 1044 52.24 -133.78 -103.96
N ALA A 1045 52.40 -133.91 -105.27
CA ALA A 1045 51.80 -134.94 -106.09
C ALA A 1045 52.64 -135.24 -107.33
N LEU A 1046 53.29 -136.41 -107.35
CA LEU A 1046 54.05 -136.93 -108.49
C LEU A 1046 53.11 -137.28 -109.67
N ASP A 1047 53.43 -136.76 -110.86
CA ASP A 1047 52.75 -137.06 -112.14
C ASP A 1047 53.79 -137.61 -113.14
N ASP A 1048 53.81 -138.93 -113.28
CA ASP A 1048 54.73 -139.70 -114.14
C ASP A 1048 54.17 -139.96 -115.56
N GLY A 1049 53.09 -139.26 -115.93
CA GLY A 1049 52.39 -139.44 -117.20
C GLY A 1049 51.78 -140.84 -117.42
N GLY A 1050 51.91 -141.76 -116.46
CA GLY A 1050 51.61 -143.18 -116.59
C GLY A 1050 52.60 -143.99 -117.44
N ASP A 1051 53.79 -143.45 -117.79
CA ASP A 1051 54.85 -144.22 -118.48
C ASP A 1051 56.07 -144.60 -117.61
N GLY A 1052 56.12 -144.07 -116.38
CA GLY A 1052 56.98 -144.54 -115.29
C GLY A 1052 58.25 -143.72 -115.13
N LEU A 1053 58.32 -142.98 -114.01
CA LEU A 1053 59.35 -142.00 -113.59
C LEU A 1053 60.52 -141.77 -114.58
N ASN A 1054 60.37 -140.75 -115.41
CA ASN A 1054 61.30 -140.31 -116.45
C ASN A 1054 61.78 -138.85 -116.23
N PRO A 1055 62.97 -138.48 -116.74
CA PRO A 1055 63.40 -137.08 -116.77
C PRO A 1055 62.50 -136.25 -117.71
N GLY A 1056 61.73 -135.32 -117.14
CA GLY A 1056 60.71 -134.53 -117.84
C GLY A 1056 59.31 -134.59 -117.23
N ASP A 1057 59.09 -135.52 -116.30
CA ASP A 1057 57.87 -135.66 -115.49
C ASP A 1057 57.68 -134.49 -114.53
N PHE A 1058 56.53 -134.40 -113.84
CA PHE A 1058 56.22 -133.27 -112.96
C PHE A 1058 55.93 -133.69 -111.51
N ILE A 1059 56.24 -132.77 -110.59
CA ILE A 1059 55.72 -132.79 -109.23
C ILE A 1059 54.84 -131.55 -109.09
N ASN A 1060 53.55 -131.77 -108.89
CA ASN A 1060 52.57 -130.70 -108.69
C ASN A 1060 52.43 -130.44 -107.19
N TYR A 1061 52.53 -129.19 -106.77
CA TYR A 1061 52.38 -128.79 -105.37
C TYR A 1061 51.12 -127.96 -105.17
N THR A 1062 50.47 -128.16 -104.02
CA THR A 1062 49.38 -127.31 -103.52
C THR A 1062 49.79 -126.75 -102.15
N ILE A 1063 49.82 -125.43 -102.05
CA ILE A 1063 50.20 -124.68 -100.84
C ILE A 1063 48.94 -123.98 -100.31
N THR A 1064 48.53 -124.27 -99.08
CA THR A 1064 47.39 -123.65 -98.40
C THR A 1064 47.91 -122.72 -97.31
N VAL A 1065 47.71 -121.42 -97.44
CA VAL A 1065 47.98 -120.41 -96.40
C VAL A 1065 46.68 -120.12 -95.67
N THR A 1066 46.66 -120.11 -94.33
CA THR A 1066 45.50 -119.70 -93.53
C THR A 1066 45.90 -118.67 -92.48
N ASN A 1067 45.11 -117.62 -92.31
CA ASN A 1067 45.23 -116.70 -91.18
C ASN A 1067 44.56 -117.31 -89.95
N THR A 1068 45.36 -117.68 -88.95
CA THR A 1068 44.91 -118.23 -87.66
C THR A 1068 44.90 -117.20 -86.54
N GLY A 1069 45.41 -115.98 -86.80
CA GLY A 1069 45.38 -114.86 -85.87
C GLY A 1069 44.03 -114.15 -85.81
N ASN A 1070 43.88 -113.23 -84.85
CA ASN A 1070 42.62 -112.49 -84.63
C ASN A 1070 42.48 -111.19 -85.42
N VAL A 1071 43.48 -110.82 -86.23
CA VAL A 1071 43.48 -109.61 -87.08
C VAL A 1071 43.65 -109.94 -88.56
N SER A 1072 43.14 -109.09 -89.45
CA SER A 1072 43.24 -109.25 -90.90
C SER A 1072 44.70 -109.13 -91.39
N VAL A 1073 45.26 -110.21 -91.92
CA VAL A 1073 46.60 -110.21 -92.53
C VAL A 1073 46.49 -109.82 -94.01
N SER A 1074 47.02 -108.66 -94.34
CA SER A 1074 47.00 -108.03 -95.66
C SER A 1074 48.25 -108.33 -96.49
N GLY A 1075 48.16 -108.13 -97.81
CA GLY A 1075 49.32 -108.23 -98.70
C GLY A 1075 49.93 -109.63 -98.84
N VAL A 1076 49.25 -110.68 -98.39
CA VAL A 1076 49.72 -112.07 -98.37
C VAL A 1076 50.17 -112.51 -99.76
N THR A 1077 51.43 -112.91 -99.86
CA THR A 1077 52.08 -113.46 -101.05
C THR A 1077 52.72 -114.79 -100.71
N VAL A 1078 52.74 -115.73 -101.66
CA VAL A 1078 53.43 -117.01 -101.52
C VAL A 1078 54.62 -117.04 -102.46
N THR A 1079 55.79 -117.35 -101.92
CA THR A 1079 57.04 -117.48 -102.68
C THR A 1079 57.51 -118.93 -102.62
N ASP A 1080 57.66 -119.54 -103.79
CA ASP A 1080 58.41 -120.78 -104.00
C ASP A 1080 59.39 -120.52 -105.16
N PRO A 1081 60.72 -120.65 -104.95
CA PRO A 1081 61.71 -120.31 -105.95
C PRO A 1081 61.99 -121.43 -106.96
N GLU A 1082 61.52 -122.65 -106.72
CA GLU A 1082 61.79 -123.82 -107.57
C GLU A 1082 60.57 -124.21 -108.43
N LEU A 1083 59.35 -123.87 -107.99
CA LEU A 1083 58.13 -124.08 -108.75
C LEU A 1083 58.01 -123.16 -109.97
N THR A 1084 57.58 -123.76 -111.08
CA THR A 1084 57.14 -123.01 -112.27
C THR A 1084 55.62 -122.90 -112.29
N GLY A 1085 55.12 -121.75 -112.77
CA GLY A 1085 53.67 -121.55 -112.98
C GLY A 1085 52.82 -121.41 -111.71
N LEU A 1086 53.41 -120.96 -110.58
CA LEU A 1086 52.68 -120.74 -109.33
C LEU A 1086 51.51 -119.75 -109.51
N VAL A 1087 50.29 -120.18 -109.19
CA VAL A 1087 49.05 -119.38 -109.27
C VAL A 1087 48.25 -119.55 -107.98
N CYS A 1088 47.85 -118.43 -107.38
CA CYS A 1088 47.09 -118.39 -106.11
C CYS A 1088 45.61 -118.00 -106.30
N VAL A 1089 44.75 -118.52 -105.41
CA VAL A 1089 43.33 -118.18 -105.28
C VAL A 1089 43.01 -117.94 -103.79
N PRO A 1090 42.60 -116.74 -103.37
CA PRO A 1090 42.58 -115.49 -104.14
C PRO A 1090 43.96 -115.12 -104.71
N ALA A 1091 43.97 -114.31 -105.76
CA ALA A 1091 45.20 -113.92 -106.44
C ALA A 1091 46.10 -113.08 -105.53
N ALA A 1092 47.34 -113.53 -105.32
CA ALA A 1092 48.33 -112.81 -104.54
C ALA A 1092 48.80 -111.51 -105.24
N PRO A 1093 49.08 -110.41 -104.51
CA PRO A 1093 48.86 -110.23 -103.07
C PRO A 1093 47.37 -110.13 -102.70
N ALA A 1094 46.96 -110.80 -101.62
CA ALA A 1094 45.59 -110.76 -101.11
C ALA A 1094 45.52 -110.39 -99.62
N THR A 1095 44.31 -110.17 -99.09
CA THR A 1095 44.07 -110.02 -97.64
C THR A 1095 43.28 -111.22 -97.15
N LEU A 1096 43.74 -111.83 -96.06
CA LEU A 1096 43.07 -112.91 -95.33
C LEU A 1096 42.53 -112.34 -94.01
N ALA A 1097 41.22 -112.26 -93.87
CA ALA A 1097 40.58 -112.08 -92.56
C ALA A 1097 40.87 -113.31 -91.66
N PRO A 1098 40.69 -113.22 -90.33
CA PRO A 1098 40.78 -114.37 -89.42
C PRO A 1098 39.98 -115.58 -89.92
N GLY A 1099 40.60 -116.76 -89.88
CA GLY A 1099 40.06 -118.01 -90.42
C GLY A 1099 39.98 -118.09 -91.95
N GLY A 1100 40.47 -117.08 -92.68
CA GLY A 1100 40.49 -117.02 -94.14
C GLY A 1100 41.75 -117.67 -94.73
N SER A 1101 41.60 -118.32 -95.89
CA SER A 1101 42.70 -119.06 -96.55
C SER A 1101 42.94 -118.66 -98.02
N MET A 1102 44.16 -118.87 -98.48
CA MET A 1102 44.61 -118.81 -99.87
C MET A 1102 45.19 -120.17 -100.29
N VAL A 1103 44.86 -120.64 -101.49
CA VAL A 1103 45.45 -121.85 -102.07
C VAL A 1103 46.25 -121.49 -103.31
N CYS A 1104 47.52 -121.89 -103.36
CA CYS A 1104 48.43 -121.70 -104.49
C CYS A 1104 48.86 -123.04 -105.09
N THR A 1105 48.86 -123.16 -106.42
CA THR A 1105 49.30 -124.37 -107.13
C THR A 1105 50.43 -124.06 -108.09
N GLY A 1106 51.47 -124.89 -108.13
CA GLY A 1106 52.61 -124.77 -109.06
C GLY A 1106 53.29 -126.12 -109.31
N SER A 1107 54.19 -126.20 -110.29
CA SER A 1107 54.80 -127.47 -110.71
C SER A 1107 56.31 -127.41 -110.90
N TYR A 1108 57.05 -128.36 -110.33
CA TYR A 1108 58.47 -128.60 -110.61
C TYR A 1108 58.60 -129.68 -111.69
N GLN A 1109 59.61 -129.57 -112.57
CA GLN A 1109 59.87 -130.56 -113.62
C GLN A 1109 61.10 -131.41 -113.26
N ILE A 1110 60.89 -132.72 -113.12
CA ILE A 1110 61.86 -133.69 -112.61
C ILE A 1110 63.05 -133.82 -113.56
N GLN A 1111 64.25 -133.61 -113.02
CA GLN A 1111 65.50 -133.77 -113.74
C GLN A 1111 66.11 -135.16 -113.50
N GLN A 1112 66.97 -135.59 -114.41
CA GLN A 1112 67.70 -136.86 -114.26
C GLN A 1112 68.57 -136.89 -112.98
N ALA A 1113 68.97 -135.73 -112.44
CA ALA A 1113 69.68 -135.62 -111.17
C ALA A 1113 68.83 -136.07 -109.98
N ASP A 1114 67.55 -135.71 -109.97
CA ASP A 1114 66.63 -135.91 -108.85
C ASP A 1114 66.27 -137.39 -108.72
N ILE A 1115 66.00 -138.05 -109.86
CA ILE A 1115 65.83 -139.51 -109.95
C ILE A 1115 67.09 -140.27 -109.49
N ASN A 1116 68.30 -139.71 -109.68
CA ASN A 1116 69.55 -140.31 -109.19
C ASN A 1116 69.77 -140.10 -107.68
N LEU A 1117 69.13 -139.10 -107.07
CA LEU A 1117 69.14 -138.86 -105.61
C LEU A 1117 68.07 -139.71 -104.90
N GLY A 1118 67.00 -140.08 -105.60
CA GLY A 1118 65.92 -140.93 -105.09
C GLY A 1118 64.83 -140.17 -104.33
N LEU A 1119 64.94 -138.85 -104.25
CA LEU A 1119 63.97 -137.92 -103.65
C LEU A 1119 64.19 -136.50 -104.17
N TYR A 1120 63.18 -135.66 -104.01
CA TYR A 1120 63.23 -134.21 -104.21
C TYR A 1120 62.60 -133.51 -102.99
N ILE A 1121 63.03 -132.27 -102.71
CA ILE A 1121 62.71 -131.54 -101.46
C ILE A 1121 62.37 -130.10 -101.84
N ASN A 1122 61.26 -129.55 -101.36
CA ASN A 1122 60.83 -128.20 -101.76
C ASN A 1122 60.12 -127.41 -100.64
N THR A 1123 60.53 -126.16 -100.38
CA THR A 1123 59.90 -125.23 -99.40
C THR A 1123 59.20 -124.04 -100.07
N ALA A 1124 58.18 -123.50 -99.41
CA ALA A 1124 57.60 -122.21 -99.76
C ALA A 1124 57.54 -121.30 -98.51
N THR A 1125 57.40 -120.00 -98.69
CA THR A 1125 57.03 -119.06 -97.62
C THR A 1125 55.76 -118.31 -97.98
N ALA A 1126 54.95 -117.98 -96.98
CA ALA A 1126 53.88 -117.00 -97.09
C ALA A 1126 54.26 -115.75 -96.30
N ASP A 1127 54.21 -114.58 -96.95
CA ASP A 1127 54.62 -113.30 -96.40
C ASP A 1127 53.49 -112.28 -96.59
N GLY A 1128 53.03 -111.67 -95.49
CA GLY A 1128 51.99 -110.65 -95.43
C GLY A 1128 52.25 -109.62 -94.31
N PHE A 1129 51.24 -108.82 -93.97
CA PHE A 1129 51.33 -107.74 -92.97
C PHE A 1129 50.05 -107.64 -92.13
N ASP A 1130 50.19 -107.48 -90.82
CA ASP A 1130 49.07 -107.15 -89.92
C ASP A 1130 48.50 -105.73 -90.22
N PRO A 1131 47.39 -105.29 -89.58
CA PRO A 1131 46.85 -103.95 -89.78
C PRO A 1131 47.80 -102.80 -89.41
N ASN A 1132 48.79 -103.05 -88.55
CA ASN A 1132 49.82 -102.08 -88.16
C ASN A 1132 51.00 -102.02 -89.14
N GLY A 1133 51.06 -102.90 -90.14
CA GLY A 1133 52.17 -103.04 -91.08
C GLY A 1133 53.33 -103.88 -90.55
N THR A 1134 53.15 -104.63 -89.46
CA THR A 1134 54.10 -105.64 -88.97
C THR A 1134 54.13 -106.82 -89.93
N PRO A 1135 55.30 -107.29 -90.42
CA PRO A 1135 55.38 -108.48 -91.25
C PRO A 1135 54.90 -109.72 -90.51
N VAL A 1136 54.01 -110.49 -91.15
CA VAL A 1136 53.53 -111.81 -90.70
C VAL A 1136 54.03 -112.81 -91.73
N THR A 1137 54.82 -113.79 -91.30
CA THR A 1137 55.60 -114.65 -92.20
C THR A 1137 55.67 -116.05 -91.63
N ASP A 1138 55.43 -117.06 -92.47
CA ASP A 1138 55.48 -118.48 -92.12
C ASP A 1138 56.00 -119.32 -93.29
N GLY A 1139 56.71 -120.40 -92.98
CA GLY A 1139 57.24 -121.36 -93.94
C GLY A 1139 56.34 -122.59 -94.05
N SER A 1140 56.29 -123.18 -95.25
CA SER A 1140 55.47 -124.38 -95.48
C SER A 1140 55.86 -125.57 -94.61
N ASP A 1141 54.85 -126.23 -94.03
CA ASP A 1141 54.88 -127.55 -93.39
C ASP A 1141 54.57 -128.67 -94.42
N ASP A 1142 55.20 -129.83 -94.29
CA ASP A 1142 54.80 -131.09 -94.97
C ASP A 1142 53.77 -131.84 -94.11
N PRO A 1143 52.51 -132.02 -94.55
CA PRO A 1143 51.46 -132.65 -93.74
C PRO A 1143 51.65 -134.16 -93.48
N ASP A 1144 52.60 -134.83 -94.13
CA ASP A 1144 53.02 -136.20 -93.76
C ASP A 1144 54.01 -136.20 -92.55
N THR A 1145 54.50 -135.03 -92.11
CA THR A 1145 55.36 -134.86 -90.91
C THR A 1145 54.83 -133.84 -89.88
N PRO A 1146 55.18 -133.97 -88.59
CA PRO A 1146 54.62 -133.13 -87.52
C PRO A 1146 55.60 -132.05 -87.02
N ALA A 1147 56.49 -131.53 -87.87
CA ALA A 1147 57.47 -130.51 -87.47
C ALA A 1147 57.23 -129.21 -88.25
N PRO A 1148 57.07 -128.05 -87.58
CA PRO A 1148 56.76 -126.81 -88.28
C PRO A 1148 57.94 -126.31 -89.13
N ASN A 1149 57.59 -125.73 -90.27
CA ASN A 1149 58.44 -125.21 -91.34
C ASN A 1149 59.39 -126.28 -91.91
N ASP A 1150 58.94 -127.54 -91.98
CA ASP A 1150 59.69 -128.65 -92.56
C ASP A 1150 59.40 -128.85 -94.07
N PRO A 1151 60.40 -129.31 -94.86
CA PRO A 1151 60.33 -129.20 -96.31
C PRO A 1151 59.65 -130.41 -96.96
N THR A 1152 58.66 -130.20 -97.82
CA THR A 1152 57.90 -131.29 -98.48
C THR A 1152 58.81 -132.24 -99.27
N VAL A 1153 58.78 -133.55 -98.97
CA VAL A 1153 59.71 -134.55 -99.54
C VAL A 1153 59.06 -135.58 -100.48
N THR A 1154 59.12 -135.31 -101.78
CA THR A 1154 58.70 -136.26 -102.83
C THR A 1154 59.72 -137.40 -102.97
N VAL A 1155 59.28 -138.67 -102.90
CA VAL A 1155 60.15 -139.84 -103.02
C VAL A 1155 60.13 -140.41 -104.46
N LEU A 1156 61.32 -140.63 -105.05
CA LEU A 1156 61.51 -140.88 -106.48
C LEU A 1156 62.24 -142.22 -106.76
N VAL A 1157 61.51 -143.35 -106.77
CA VAL A 1157 62.12 -144.70 -106.80
C VAL A 1157 62.02 -145.39 -108.17
N VAL A 1158 63.16 -145.88 -108.69
CA VAL A 1158 63.23 -146.79 -109.86
C VAL A 1158 63.70 -148.20 -109.46
N ASN A 1159 63.14 -149.25 -110.08
CA ASN A 1159 63.29 -150.64 -109.63
C ASN A 1159 63.77 -151.59 -110.77
N PRO A 1160 65.03 -152.07 -110.76
CA PRO A 1160 65.61 -152.82 -111.88
C PRO A 1160 65.45 -154.37 -111.79
N GLU A 1161 64.81 -154.98 -112.80
CA GLU A 1161 64.78 -156.44 -112.99
C GLU A 1161 65.92 -156.98 -113.88
N LEU A 1162 66.30 -158.25 -113.70
CA LEU A 1162 67.28 -158.93 -114.58
C LEU A 1162 67.09 -160.47 -114.61
N THR A 1163 66.98 -161.05 -115.82
CA THR A 1163 66.62 -162.47 -116.05
C THR A 1163 67.81 -163.36 -116.49
N VAL A 1164 67.67 -164.69 -116.35
CA VAL A 1164 68.77 -165.69 -116.48
C VAL A 1164 68.49 -166.74 -117.58
N GLU A 1165 69.54 -167.23 -118.26
CA GLU A 1165 69.50 -168.37 -119.20
C GLU A 1165 70.60 -169.43 -118.86
N LYS A 1166 70.41 -170.69 -119.28
CA LYS A 1166 71.29 -171.84 -118.97
C LYS A 1166 71.63 -172.69 -120.22
N VAL A 1167 72.90 -173.13 -120.34
CA VAL A 1167 73.32 -174.22 -121.26
C VAL A 1167 74.35 -175.14 -120.56
N ASP A 1168 74.37 -176.45 -120.88
CA ASP A 1168 75.33 -177.47 -120.39
C ASP A 1168 76.01 -178.19 -121.57
N ALA A 1169 77.33 -178.44 -121.52
CA ALA A 1169 78.02 -179.40 -122.40
C ALA A 1169 79.43 -179.80 -121.88
N LEU A 1170 79.51 -180.96 -121.20
CA LEU A 1170 80.70 -181.60 -120.58
C LEU A 1170 81.31 -180.91 -119.34
#